data_AF-A0A8H5BAL3-F1
#
_entry.id   AF-A0A8H5BAL3-F1
#
_cell.length_a   1.000
_cell.length_b   1.000
_cell.length_c   1.000
_cell.angle_alpha   90.00
_cell.angle_beta   90.00
_cell.angle_gamma   90.00
#
_symmetry.space_group_name_H-M   'P 1'
#
loop_
_entity.id
_entity.type
_entity.pdbx_description
1 polymer ?
#
loop_
_entity_poly.entity_id
_entity_poly.type
_entity_poly.pdbx_seq_one_letter_code
_entity_poly.pdbx_strand_id
1 'polypeptide(L)'
;MAWKLYHNRQSVLPIDDVFALKLATRYAKAKVNAMYDKGSSFHHTASNNTDEEEIEKFARDDSRLDVADSKVKDMREAWQQLRAARGSCAEHTEQECTVGQRTAAARRRLRALPNYKSSAEPTLEYYTFSHDPAKSLLNGLSGGKNDQYVLDTKAFKKTDEWSFLFGGSADGRHAFATLQHFLGMKKKRSTAELAIHLTLVDVHPAPLARTLVVFALLQKILTAKANGDEGQYILLHATLFYMYNWHFMPDYFRDIFLRACHDLIQDLTNDAHTLLPFLHIDSQSLDAILTVLRYWSQPLNKSVARMMNDINASPVFDEIEGLPPLPGMGKKSRKPGPRKPNAYDDYEGEKDVFLLLPVLLPPKSLVSRHPAVAELTRTYATSSAPTAAAKAKKEVLKTWQLNPSIFVNGYTIDIPNPFNNIDGYAKAVKEFQLKSPPTFCSGSNSFDITAQYFEIVADAIEALRDGLKIEILLGDVISGVPRLLEGDLATRPDSFPKEYTRMWLSNVPDYTHGFLSTTIYLLRYLQPGQLAISNILLNSGVWRSMVDFCYSHALLHPIDFPRFLGCEVIYTRMQTWDEMALKAMPLPRQIHRLASKKELHDWLARLLLCILRNGEYRGAPTRVPMPANLGMFFHLLVHLCRVGFPAHWIGDFVQALVSNTLLTDARPYVGQLPITSEYIQQKNPVIKVNLSPWRANLEVIVASTKASLPFAVSLPPEFPTFADIFLYSARITPALLMPWMDTFSEFTNTLGMILYKPHGAVNGDSIAWSIAHIIDGRSTIKGAEAQIILSLEQVNIAKGEVSWRMSKQWYDKMRSEVWTMVIYRDDSHAAVTTPLPAAKWHKV
;
A
#
# COMPACT_ATOMS: atom_id res chain seq x y z
N MET A 1 7.43 -10.29 -43.72
CA MET A 1 6.27 -10.83 -44.47
C MET A 1 5.41 -9.75 -45.12
N ALA A 2 4.84 -8.79 -44.37
CA ALA A 2 4.03 -7.70 -44.97
C ALA A 2 4.82 -6.81 -45.95
N TRP A 3 6.09 -6.48 -45.64
CA TRP A 3 6.98 -5.75 -46.55
C TRP A 3 7.20 -6.50 -47.87
N LYS A 4 7.56 -7.79 -47.82
CA LYS A 4 7.72 -8.64 -49.01
C LYS A 4 6.47 -8.72 -49.87
N LEU A 5 5.30 -8.93 -49.26
CA LEU A 5 4.03 -8.99 -49.99
C LEU A 5 3.69 -7.66 -50.67
N TYR A 6 4.14 -6.55 -50.08
CA TYR A 6 3.95 -5.22 -50.63
C TYR A 6 4.95 -4.91 -51.75
N HIS A 7 6.23 -5.16 -51.50
CA HIS A 7 7.33 -4.93 -52.43
C HIS A 7 7.23 -5.84 -53.67
N ASN A 8 6.82 -7.11 -53.54
CA ASN A 8 6.64 -7.99 -54.70
C ASN A 8 5.48 -7.57 -55.61
N ARG A 9 4.61 -6.65 -55.18
CA ARG A 9 3.53 -6.09 -56.00
C ARG A 9 3.92 -4.79 -56.69
N GLN A 10 5.05 -4.17 -56.34
CA GLN A 10 5.51 -2.90 -56.92
C GLN A 10 7.01 -2.98 -57.22
N SER A 11 7.38 -2.93 -58.51
CA SER A 11 8.78 -3.02 -58.95
C SER A 11 9.67 -1.88 -58.42
N VAL A 12 9.08 -0.73 -58.09
CA VAL A 12 9.73 0.42 -57.44
C VAL A 12 8.69 1.10 -56.53
N LEU A 13 8.96 1.19 -55.23
CA LEU A 13 8.09 1.90 -54.29
C LEU A 13 8.10 3.42 -54.56
N PRO A 14 6.93 4.06 -54.75
CA PRO A 14 6.81 5.51 -54.94
C PRO A 14 7.28 6.33 -53.71
N ILE A 15 7.70 7.58 -53.96
CA ILE A 15 8.28 8.52 -52.99
C ILE A 15 7.28 8.92 -51.88
N ASP A 16 6.00 8.93 -52.20
CA ASP A 16 4.87 9.32 -51.38
C ASP A 16 4.11 8.12 -50.81
N ASP A 17 4.73 6.93 -50.86
CA ASP A 17 4.10 5.71 -50.40
C ASP A 17 3.98 5.68 -48.87
N VAL A 18 2.85 6.21 -48.40
CA VAL A 18 2.46 6.26 -47.00
C VAL A 18 2.47 4.87 -46.35
N PHE A 19 2.26 3.80 -47.12
CA PHE A 19 2.26 2.44 -46.60
C PHE A 19 3.67 1.91 -46.42
N ALA A 20 4.57 2.13 -47.38
CA ALA A 20 5.99 1.81 -47.24
C ALA A 20 6.63 2.54 -46.06
N LEU A 21 6.41 3.86 -45.94
CA LEU A 21 6.87 4.67 -44.80
C LEU A 21 6.38 4.07 -43.47
N LYS A 22 5.09 3.75 -43.35
CA LYS A 22 4.52 3.14 -42.14
C LYS A 22 5.13 1.78 -41.83
N LEU A 23 5.36 0.93 -42.84
CA LEU A 23 5.96 -0.39 -42.64
C LEU A 23 7.42 -0.28 -42.20
N ALA A 24 8.21 0.59 -42.82
CA ALA A 24 9.60 0.84 -42.46
C ALA A 24 9.74 1.37 -41.04
N THR A 25 8.92 2.36 -40.65
CA THR A 25 8.87 2.88 -39.27
C THR A 25 8.47 1.78 -38.29
N ARG A 26 7.42 1.01 -38.59
CA ARG A 26 6.95 -0.09 -37.72
C ARG A 26 8.01 -1.17 -37.55
N TYR A 27 8.74 -1.50 -38.62
CA TYR A 27 9.82 -2.49 -38.57
C TYR A 27 10.92 -2.05 -37.61
N ALA A 28 11.44 -0.82 -37.77
CA ALA A 28 12.47 -0.28 -36.90
C ALA A 28 12.01 -0.23 -35.43
N LYS A 29 10.82 0.36 -35.17
CA LYS A 29 10.24 0.41 -33.82
C LYS A 29 10.06 -1.00 -33.23
N ALA A 30 9.60 -1.98 -34.02
CA ALA A 30 9.41 -3.35 -33.55
C ALA A 30 10.74 -4.04 -33.17
N LYS A 31 11.80 -3.87 -33.98
CA LYS A 31 13.13 -4.42 -33.69
C LYS A 31 13.74 -3.82 -32.42
N VAL A 32 13.67 -2.50 -32.28
CA VAL A 32 14.12 -1.80 -31.08
C VAL A 32 13.34 -2.28 -29.85
N ASN A 33 12.02 -2.37 -29.94
CA ASN A 33 11.19 -2.86 -28.83
C ASN A 33 11.48 -4.33 -28.48
N ALA A 34 11.73 -5.19 -29.47
CA ALA A 34 12.06 -6.61 -29.22
C ALA A 34 13.37 -6.80 -28.44
N MET A 35 14.33 -5.89 -28.61
CA MET A 35 15.55 -5.83 -27.79
C MET A 35 15.22 -5.47 -26.34
N TYR A 36 14.42 -4.42 -26.12
CA TYR A 36 14.06 -3.95 -24.78
C TYR A 36 13.13 -4.90 -24.00
N ASP A 37 12.20 -5.58 -24.68
CA ASP A 37 11.18 -6.43 -24.04
C ASP A 37 11.72 -7.82 -23.65
N LYS A 38 12.52 -8.46 -24.52
CA LYS A 38 12.96 -9.86 -24.34
C LYS A 38 14.40 -10.04 -23.86
N GLY A 39 15.12 -8.93 -23.62
CA GLY A 39 16.57 -9.00 -23.35
C GLY A 39 17.37 -9.58 -24.52
N SER A 40 16.81 -9.53 -25.73
CA SER A 40 17.45 -10.02 -26.96
C SER A 40 18.66 -9.16 -27.28
N SER A 41 19.79 -9.75 -27.65
CA SER A 41 20.98 -9.02 -28.13
C SER A 41 20.99 -8.90 -29.65
N PHE A 42 21.73 -7.91 -30.18
CA PHE A 42 22.03 -7.86 -31.62
C PHE A 42 23.20 -8.78 -32.03
N HIS A 43 23.90 -9.42 -31.08
CA HIS A 43 25.02 -10.33 -31.37
C HIS A 43 24.60 -11.55 -32.22
N HIS A 44 23.35 -12.00 -32.10
CA HIS A 44 22.84 -13.14 -32.89
C HIS A 44 22.16 -12.76 -34.21
N THR A 45 22.19 -11.48 -34.63
CA THR A 45 21.46 -11.03 -35.84
C THR A 45 22.23 -11.13 -37.15
N ALA A 46 23.36 -11.86 -37.19
CA ALA A 46 24.13 -12.12 -38.40
C ALA A 46 23.52 -13.20 -39.33
N SER A 47 22.19 -13.29 -39.43
CA SER A 47 21.58 -13.95 -40.59
C SER A 47 21.33 -12.88 -41.64
N ASN A 48 21.91 -13.04 -42.85
CA ASN A 48 21.67 -12.20 -44.03
C ASN A 48 20.16 -12.03 -44.30
N ASN A 49 19.54 -11.08 -43.62
CA ASN A 49 18.12 -10.79 -43.75
C ASN A 49 18.00 -9.69 -44.80
N THR A 50 18.05 -10.10 -46.07
CA THR A 50 17.97 -9.22 -47.26
C THR A 50 16.83 -8.19 -47.15
N ASP A 51 15.72 -8.56 -46.51
CA ASP A 51 14.57 -7.67 -46.28
C ASP A 51 14.90 -6.47 -45.39
N GLU A 52 15.74 -6.67 -44.36
CA GLU A 52 16.11 -5.62 -43.42
C GLU A 52 17.04 -4.59 -44.07
N GLU A 53 17.97 -5.06 -44.90
CA GLU A 53 18.86 -4.22 -45.70
C GLU A 53 18.08 -3.39 -46.71
N GLU A 54 17.06 -3.98 -47.37
CA GLU A 54 16.18 -3.27 -48.30
C GLU A 54 15.35 -2.18 -47.60
N ILE A 55 14.74 -2.49 -46.44
CA ILE A 55 13.98 -1.49 -45.67
C ILE A 55 14.91 -0.40 -45.16
N GLU A 56 16.12 -0.76 -44.70
CA GLU A 56 17.10 0.22 -44.23
C GLU A 56 17.60 1.12 -45.37
N LYS A 57 17.82 0.57 -46.57
CA LYS A 57 18.18 1.33 -47.77
C LYS A 57 17.08 2.31 -48.14
N PHE A 58 15.82 1.89 -48.12
CA PHE A 58 14.67 2.77 -48.30
C PHE A 58 14.66 3.89 -47.25
N ALA A 59 14.94 3.59 -45.98
CA ALA A 59 14.95 4.57 -44.90
C ALA A 59 16.13 5.55 -44.93
N ARG A 60 17.22 5.22 -45.64
CA ARG A 60 18.44 6.04 -45.79
C ARG A 60 18.46 6.89 -47.07
N ASP A 61 17.54 6.69 -48.00
CA ASP A 61 17.59 7.37 -49.30
C ASP A 61 17.14 8.84 -49.17
N ASP A 62 18.09 9.71 -48.85
CA ASP A 62 17.89 11.15 -48.67
C ASP A 62 17.55 11.88 -49.98
N SER A 63 17.88 11.28 -51.13
CA SER A 63 17.63 11.88 -52.44
C SER A 63 16.15 11.82 -52.85
N ARG A 64 15.34 11.01 -52.15
CA ARG A 64 13.99 10.64 -52.55
C ARG A 64 12.89 11.01 -51.56
N LEU A 65 13.21 11.55 -50.38
CA LEU A 65 12.21 11.79 -49.32
C LEU A 65 12.22 13.25 -48.85
N ASP A 66 11.05 13.86 -48.76
CA ASP A 66 10.90 15.22 -48.20
C ASP A 66 11.22 15.22 -46.70
N VAL A 67 12.33 15.89 -46.36
CA VAL A 67 12.85 15.99 -44.98
C VAL A 67 11.90 16.78 -44.07
N ALA A 68 11.02 17.61 -44.63
CA ALA A 68 10.02 18.36 -43.88
C ALA A 68 8.78 17.52 -43.51
N ASP A 69 8.55 16.36 -44.15
CA ASP A 69 7.40 15.50 -43.83
C ASP A 69 7.60 14.85 -42.44
N SER A 70 6.65 15.12 -41.54
CA SER A 70 6.56 14.52 -40.20
C SER A 70 6.68 12.99 -40.16
N LYS A 71 6.16 12.27 -41.17
CA LYS A 71 6.22 10.80 -41.27
C LYS A 71 7.62 10.32 -41.66
N VAL A 72 8.28 11.04 -42.56
CA VAL A 72 9.67 10.79 -42.95
C VAL A 72 10.57 11.02 -41.74
N LYS A 73 10.32 12.09 -40.97
CA LYS A 73 11.04 12.38 -39.73
C LYS A 73 10.87 11.25 -38.69
N ASP A 74 9.64 10.80 -38.41
CA ASP A 74 9.38 9.68 -37.48
C ASP A 74 10.06 8.37 -37.95
N MET A 75 10.03 8.07 -39.25
CA MET A 75 10.75 6.93 -39.81
C MET A 75 12.26 7.04 -39.56
N ARG A 76 12.87 8.20 -39.88
CA ARG A 76 14.31 8.43 -39.71
C ARG A 76 14.73 8.34 -38.25
N GLU A 77 13.95 8.93 -37.34
CA GLU A 77 14.18 8.84 -35.90
C GLU A 77 14.12 7.38 -35.41
N ALA A 78 13.12 6.61 -35.84
CA ALA A 78 13.01 5.18 -35.49
C ALA A 78 14.22 4.37 -35.98
N TRP A 79 14.70 4.64 -37.20
CA TRP A 79 15.89 3.99 -37.75
C TRP A 79 17.19 4.46 -37.10
N GLN A 80 17.27 5.72 -36.68
CA GLN A 80 18.38 6.24 -35.90
C GLN A 80 18.44 5.56 -34.52
N GLN A 81 17.28 5.35 -33.86
CA GLN A 81 17.20 4.57 -32.63
C GLN A 81 17.70 3.13 -32.84
N LEU A 82 17.26 2.46 -33.92
CA LEU A 82 17.72 1.10 -34.23
C LEU A 82 19.24 1.04 -34.44
N ARG A 83 19.82 2.01 -35.15
CA ARG A 83 21.27 2.10 -35.32
C ARG A 83 22.00 2.39 -34.01
N ALA A 84 21.50 3.32 -33.20
CA ALA A 84 22.08 3.62 -31.89
C ALA A 84 22.04 2.39 -30.97
N ALA A 85 20.94 1.63 -31.00
CA ALA A 85 20.79 0.39 -30.26
C ALA A 85 21.78 -0.69 -30.74
N ARG A 86 21.96 -0.87 -32.06
CA ARG A 86 22.98 -1.76 -32.63
C ARG A 86 24.40 -1.32 -32.26
N GLY A 87 24.70 -0.02 -32.37
CA GLY A 87 26.00 0.55 -32.02
C GLY A 87 26.34 0.31 -30.54
N SER A 88 25.40 0.62 -29.64
CA SER A 88 25.58 0.35 -28.21
C SER A 88 25.75 -1.14 -27.89
N CYS A 89 25.13 -2.03 -28.68
CA CYS A 89 25.32 -3.47 -28.59
C CYS A 89 26.69 -3.92 -29.10
N ALA A 90 27.24 -3.26 -30.12
CA ALA A 90 28.54 -3.58 -30.70
C ALA A 90 29.74 -3.18 -29.80
N GLU A 91 29.54 -2.28 -28.83
CA GLU A 91 30.56 -1.80 -27.90
C GLU A 91 30.92 -2.80 -26.78
N HIS A 92 30.24 -3.95 -26.71
CA HIS A 92 30.48 -4.98 -25.70
C HIS A 92 30.44 -6.38 -26.30
N THR A 93 31.09 -7.35 -25.68
CA THR A 93 31.04 -8.76 -26.11
C THR A 93 29.70 -9.43 -25.80
N GLU A 94 29.41 -10.60 -26.37
CA GLU A 94 28.18 -11.35 -26.07
C GLU A 94 28.06 -11.73 -24.57
N GLN A 95 29.19 -12.05 -23.92
CA GLN A 95 29.23 -12.29 -22.46
C GLN A 95 29.06 -11.00 -21.65
N GLU A 96 29.56 -9.87 -22.17
CA GLU A 96 29.37 -8.52 -21.61
C GLU A 96 28.09 -7.84 -22.10
N CYS A 97 27.25 -8.54 -22.88
CA CYS A 97 25.91 -8.14 -23.32
C CYS A 97 24.96 -8.19 -22.14
N THR A 98 25.34 -7.34 -21.19
CA THR A 98 24.76 -6.96 -19.92
C THR A 98 23.46 -6.19 -20.13
N VAL A 99 22.80 -6.33 -21.28
CA VAL A 99 21.39 -5.94 -21.43
C VAL A 99 20.62 -6.53 -20.24
N GLY A 100 20.87 -7.79 -19.88
CA GLY A 100 20.31 -8.41 -18.66
C GLY A 100 20.64 -7.67 -17.35
N GLN A 101 21.91 -7.33 -17.09
CA GLN A 101 22.33 -6.68 -15.83
C GLN A 101 21.98 -5.18 -15.77
N ARG A 102 22.16 -4.43 -16.86
CA ARG A 102 21.78 -3.02 -16.98
C ARG A 102 20.26 -2.86 -16.88
N THR A 103 19.50 -3.75 -17.52
CA THR A 103 18.04 -3.81 -17.38
C THR A 103 17.64 -4.25 -15.98
N ALA A 104 18.31 -5.22 -15.35
CA ALA A 104 18.03 -5.60 -13.96
C ALA A 104 18.27 -4.43 -12.99
N ALA A 105 19.39 -3.73 -13.10
CA ALA A 105 19.68 -2.54 -12.31
C ALA A 105 18.67 -1.41 -12.55
N ALA A 106 18.25 -1.19 -13.81
CA ALA A 106 17.21 -0.23 -14.14
C ALA A 106 15.83 -0.62 -13.58
N ARG A 107 15.48 -1.92 -13.61
CA ARG A 107 14.24 -2.45 -13.02
C ARG A 107 14.23 -2.27 -11.51
N ARG A 108 15.36 -2.53 -10.84
CA ARG A 108 15.56 -2.24 -9.41
C ARG A 108 15.37 -0.75 -9.11
N ARG A 109 15.97 0.14 -9.92
CA ARG A 109 15.77 1.60 -9.78
C ARG A 109 14.32 2.02 -10.02
N LEU A 110 13.64 1.44 -11.00
CA LEU A 110 12.22 1.69 -11.25
C LEU A 110 11.39 1.32 -10.02
N ARG A 111 11.59 0.13 -9.43
CA ARG A 111 10.92 -0.29 -8.19
C ARG A 111 11.29 0.54 -6.96
N ALA A 112 12.47 1.15 -6.96
CA ALA A 112 12.94 2.03 -5.89
C ALA A 112 12.49 3.49 -6.05
N LEU A 113 11.86 3.88 -7.17
CA LEU A 113 11.33 5.24 -7.31
C LEU A 113 10.22 5.48 -6.25
N PRO A 114 10.15 6.70 -5.67
CA PRO A 114 8.98 7.09 -4.90
C PRO A 114 7.73 6.99 -5.77
N ASN A 115 6.74 6.22 -5.34
CA ASN A 115 5.47 6.05 -6.07
C ASN A 115 4.41 7.06 -5.62
N TYR A 116 4.66 7.76 -4.51
CA TYR A 116 3.75 8.74 -3.93
C TYR A 116 4.41 10.10 -3.76
N LYS A 117 3.59 11.15 -3.76
CA LYS A 117 3.91 12.46 -3.17
C LYS A 117 4.24 12.26 -1.69
N SER A 118 4.99 13.16 -1.08
CA SER A 118 5.41 12.99 0.32
C SER A 118 4.36 13.50 1.31
N SER A 119 4.38 12.99 2.54
CA SER A 119 3.67 13.55 3.69
C SER A 119 4.48 14.67 4.35
N ALA A 120 3.83 15.50 5.16
CA ALA A 120 4.51 16.54 5.94
C ALA A 120 5.28 15.95 7.11
N GLU A 121 4.68 14.94 7.73
CA GLU A 121 5.27 14.16 8.80
C GLU A 121 5.54 12.73 8.28
N PRO A 122 6.80 12.28 8.26
CA PRO A 122 7.15 10.94 7.83
C PRO A 122 6.82 9.85 8.86
N THR A 123 6.44 10.21 10.10
CA THR A 123 5.84 9.20 11.00
C THR A 123 4.55 8.67 10.39
N LEU A 124 4.33 7.36 10.52
CA LEU A 124 3.24 6.66 9.85
C LEU A 124 1.98 6.70 10.72
N GLU A 125 0.81 7.00 10.16
CA GLU A 125 -0.46 6.90 10.90
C GLU A 125 -0.63 5.49 11.48
N TYR A 126 -0.89 5.38 12.78
CA TYR A 126 -0.91 4.12 13.50
C TYR A 126 -2.16 3.98 14.37
N TYR A 127 -2.83 2.84 14.25
CA TYR A 127 -3.97 2.43 15.07
C TYR A 127 -3.62 1.12 15.78
N THR A 128 -3.73 1.13 17.11
CA THR A 128 -3.33 -0.02 17.94
C THR A 128 -4.26 -1.21 17.79
N PHE A 129 -5.56 -0.94 17.57
CA PHE A 129 -6.58 -1.97 17.48
C PHE A 129 -7.21 -1.91 16.09
N SER A 130 -7.32 -3.06 15.42
CA SER A 130 -8.10 -3.14 14.18
C SER A 130 -9.60 -3.07 14.51
N HIS A 131 -10.38 -2.51 13.58
CA HIS A 131 -11.84 -2.41 13.64
C HIS A 131 -12.55 -3.54 12.88
N ASP A 132 -11.80 -4.42 12.19
CA ASP A 132 -12.36 -5.48 11.35
C ASP A 132 -12.68 -6.75 12.17
N PRO A 133 -13.79 -7.44 11.94
CA PRO A 133 -13.96 -8.78 12.51
C PRO A 133 -12.89 -9.74 11.95
N ALA A 134 -12.38 -10.64 12.79
CA ALA A 134 -11.42 -11.66 12.35
C ALA A 134 -12.04 -12.57 11.27
N LYS A 135 -11.34 -12.74 10.14
CA LYS A 135 -11.81 -13.52 8.99
C LYS A 135 -10.69 -14.34 8.38
N SER A 136 -11.01 -15.57 7.96
CA SER A 136 -10.09 -16.44 7.21
C SER A 136 -10.09 -16.07 5.72
N LEU A 137 -8.91 -16.04 5.10
CA LEU A 137 -8.81 -15.84 3.65
C LEU A 137 -9.24 -17.07 2.83
N LEU A 138 -9.44 -18.22 3.46
CA LEU A 138 -10.06 -19.37 2.78
C LEU A 138 -11.56 -19.15 2.53
N ASN A 139 -12.18 -18.20 3.23
CA ASN A 139 -13.57 -17.81 3.00
C ASN A 139 -13.69 -16.96 1.74
N GLY A 140 -14.86 -17.00 1.09
CA GLY A 140 -15.19 -16.08 0.01
C GLY A 140 -15.57 -14.68 0.53
N LEU A 141 -15.84 -13.75 -0.38
CA LEU A 141 -16.11 -12.33 -0.10
C LEU A 141 -17.39 -12.06 0.71
N SER A 142 -18.40 -12.91 0.55
CA SER A 142 -19.69 -12.80 1.23
C SER A 142 -19.75 -13.57 2.55
N GLY A 143 -18.69 -14.31 2.89
CA GLY A 143 -18.63 -15.18 4.07
C GLY A 143 -19.61 -16.36 4.06
N GLY A 144 -20.37 -16.55 2.97
CA GLY A 144 -21.35 -17.62 2.84
C GLY A 144 -20.73 -18.92 2.31
N LYS A 145 -21.29 -20.08 2.70
CA LYS A 145 -20.85 -21.40 2.20
C LYS A 145 -21.05 -21.60 0.69
N ASN A 146 -21.93 -20.81 0.07
CA ASN A 146 -22.21 -20.84 -1.37
C ASN A 146 -21.43 -19.76 -2.15
N ASP A 147 -20.49 -19.07 -1.50
CA ASP A 147 -19.65 -18.10 -2.18
C ASP A 147 -18.71 -18.81 -3.16
N GLN A 148 -18.74 -18.39 -4.43
CA GLN A 148 -17.94 -18.98 -5.50
C GLN A 148 -16.42 -18.83 -5.30
N TYR A 149 -15.99 -17.95 -4.40
CA TYR A 149 -14.58 -17.67 -4.12
C TYR A 149 -14.06 -18.40 -2.87
N VAL A 150 -14.81 -19.31 -2.27
CA VAL A 150 -14.32 -20.16 -1.17
C VAL A 150 -13.20 -21.09 -1.67
N LEU A 151 -12.12 -21.20 -0.90
CA LEU A 151 -10.97 -22.03 -1.22
C LEU A 151 -11.03 -23.43 -0.59
N ASP A 152 -11.74 -23.64 0.53
CA ASP A 152 -12.00 -24.99 1.08
C ASP A 152 -13.16 -25.69 0.33
N THR A 153 -12.96 -25.94 -0.97
CA THR A 153 -13.94 -26.63 -1.83
C THR A 153 -13.33 -27.87 -2.48
N LYS A 154 -14.18 -28.67 -3.16
CA LYS A 154 -13.72 -29.86 -3.91
C LYS A 154 -12.65 -29.51 -4.96
N ALA A 155 -12.67 -28.29 -5.52
CA ALA A 155 -11.71 -27.85 -6.53
C ALA A 155 -10.27 -27.78 -5.99
N PHE A 156 -10.10 -27.45 -4.71
CA PHE A 156 -8.80 -27.34 -4.05
C PHE A 156 -8.54 -28.51 -3.09
N LYS A 157 -9.23 -29.65 -3.28
CA LYS A 157 -9.08 -30.83 -2.41
C LYS A 157 -7.67 -31.42 -2.47
N LYS A 158 -6.96 -31.22 -3.59
CA LYS A 158 -5.58 -31.68 -3.83
C LYS A 158 -4.53 -30.59 -3.58
N THR A 159 -4.95 -29.40 -3.16
CA THR A 159 -4.03 -28.29 -2.89
C THR A 159 -3.51 -28.43 -1.47
N ASP A 160 -2.21 -28.68 -1.37
CA ASP A 160 -1.48 -28.88 -0.11
C ASP A 160 -0.49 -27.74 0.18
N GLU A 161 -0.17 -26.93 -0.83
CA GLU A 161 0.64 -25.70 -0.70
C GLU A 161 -0.24 -24.46 -0.78
N TRP A 162 -0.11 -23.57 0.19
CA TRP A 162 -0.90 -22.35 0.32
C TRP A 162 -0.03 -21.16 0.67
N SER A 163 -0.28 -20.03 0.02
CA SER A 163 0.47 -18.79 0.24
C SER A 163 -0.48 -17.60 0.37
N PHE A 164 -0.38 -16.85 1.46
CA PHE A 164 -1.23 -15.69 1.73
C PHE A 164 -0.41 -14.46 2.06
N LEU A 165 -0.81 -13.33 1.49
CA LEU A 165 -0.28 -12.02 1.84
C LEU A 165 -1.29 -11.25 2.69
N PHE A 166 -0.85 -10.69 3.80
CA PHE A 166 -1.60 -9.77 4.65
C PHE A 166 -0.89 -8.42 4.63
N GLY A 167 -1.27 -7.55 3.69
CA GLY A 167 -0.84 -6.16 3.63
C GLY A 167 -1.68 -5.27 4.54
N GLY A 168 -1.01 -4.46 5.37
CA GLY A 168 -1.67 -3.80 6.50
C GLY A 168 -2.14 -4.84 7.51
N SER A 169 -1.26 -5.79 7.87
CA SER A 169 -1.61 -6.92 8.74
C SER A 169 -2.09 -6.50 10.12
N ALA A 170 -1.75 -5.29 10.58
CA ALA A 170 -2.14 -4.74 11.87
C ALA A 170 -1.86 -5.73 13.02
N ASP A 171 -2.88 -6.10 13.78
CA ASP A 171 -2.76 -7.04 14.90
C ASP A 171 -2.76 -8.52 14.51
N GLY A 172 -2.81 -8.84 13.22
CA GLY A 172 -2.70 -10.20 12.72
C GLY A 172 -3.98 -11.03 12.80
N ARG A 173 -5.12 -10.45 13.22
CA ARG A 173 -6.39 -11.20 13.42
C ARG A 173 -6.83 -12.05 12.22
N HIS A 174 -6.63 -11.57 10.99
CA HIS A 174 -6.97 -12.32 9.78
C HIS A 174 -6.01 -13.50 9.53
N ALA A 175 -4.73 -13.35 9.85
CA ALA A 175 -3.76 -14.43 9.79
C ALA A 175 -4.10 -15.52 10.82
N PHE A 176 -4.45 -15.13 12.05
CA PHE A 176 -4.89 -16.05 13.10
C PHE A 176 -6.17 -16.80 12.71
N ALA A 177 -7.20 -16.11 12.20
CA ALA A 177 -8.42 -16.76 11.73
C ALA A 177 -8.16 -17.71 10.54
N THR A 178 -7.20 -17.38 9.66
CA THR A 178 -6.77 -18.25 8.56
C THR A 178 -6.11 -19.53 9.09
N LEU A 179 -5.25 -19.43 10.11
CA LEU A 179 -4.65 -20.60 10.78
C LEU A 179 -5.73 -21.51 11.41
N GLN A 180 -6.73 -20.93 12.07
CA GLN A 180 -7.84 -21.71 12.64
C GLN A 180 -8.58 -22.51 11.55
N HIS A 181 -8.84 -21.90 10.40
CA HIS A 181 -9.46 -22.61 9.27
C HIS A 181 -8.58 -23.78 8.81
N PHE A 182 -7.25 -23.59 8.69
CA PHE A 182 -6.32 -24.66 8.33
C PHE A 182 -6.29 -25.82 9.32
N LEU A 183 -6.43 -25.56 10.63
CA LEU A 183 -6.59 -26.63 11.62
C LEU A 183 -7.82 -27.50 11.31
N GLY A 184 -8.94 -26.86 10.93
CA GLY A 184 -10.13 -27.56 10.48
C GLY A 184 -9.90 -28.41 9.22
N MET A 185 -9.17 -27.89 8.25
CA MET A 185 -8.79 -28.64 7.05
C MET A 185 -7.87 -29.83 7.37
N LYS A 186 -6.85 -29.63 8.20
CA LYS A 186 -5.91 -30.68 8.62
C LYS A 186 -6.62 -31.83 9.33
N LYS A 187 -7.58 -31.53 10.22
CA LYS A 187 -8.41 -32.56 10.88
C LYS A 187 -9.25 -33.38 9.88
N LYS A 188 -9.75 -32.75 8.82
CA LYS A 188 -10.50 -33.44 7.74
C LYS A 188 -9.57 -34.22 6.78
N ARG A 189 -8.31 -33.81 6.67
CA ARG A 189 -7.29 -34.36 5.75
C ARG A 189 -6.12 -34.96 6.54
N SER A 190 -6.39 -35.90 7.44
CA SER A 190 -5.41 -36.40 8.42
C SER A 190 -4.08 -36.91 7.84
N THR A 191 -4.04 -37.34 6.57
CA THR A 191 -2.83 -37.83 5.89
C THR A 191 -2.11 -36.78 5.03
N ALA A 192 -2.68 -35.60 4.81
CA ALA A 192 -2.08 -34.58 3.94
C ALA A 192 -1.15 -33.68 4.75
N GLU A 193 0.11 -33.53 4.32
CA GLU A 193 1.00 -32.47 4.80
C GLU A 193 0.59 -31.15 4.17
N LEU A 194 0.32 -30.13 4.98
CA LEU A 194 -0.08 -28.81 4.50
C LEU A 194 1.10 -27.86 4.66
N ALA A 195 1.58 -27.32 3.55
CA ALA A 195 2.61 -26.29 3.52
C ALA A 195 1.94 -24.92 3.41
N ILE A 196 2.01 -24.13 4.47
CA ILE A 196 1.32 -22.85 4.62
C ILE A 196 2.34 -21.74 4.80
N HIS A 197 2.34 -20.77 3.89
CA HIS A 197 3.18 -19.57 3.95
C HIS A 197 2.32 -18.33 4.15
N LEU A 198 2.53 -17.61 5.25
CA LEU A 198 1.86 -16.34 5.54
C LEU A 198 2.87 -15.20 5.51
N THR A 199 2.74 -14.27 4.57
CA THR A 199 3.55 -13.05 4.53
C THR A 199 2.75 -11.90 5.14
N LEU A 200 3.20 -11.38 6.28
CA LEU A 200 2.57 -10.28 7.00
C LEU A 200 3.41 -9.01 6.78
N VAL A 201 2.77 -7.99 6.21
CA VAL A 201 3.40 -6.74 5.81
C VAL A 201 2.66 -5.60 6.49
N ASP A 202 3.40 -4.76 7.19
CA ASP A 202 2.87 -3.54 7.77
C ASP A 202 3.86 -2.39 7.58
N VAL A 203 3.33 -1.18 7.39
CA VAL A 203 4.16 0.02 7.30
C VAL A 203 4.81 0.32 8.65
N HIS A 204 4.12 0.01 9.76
CA HIS A 204 4.54 0.38 11.09
C HIS A 204 5.18 -0.82 11.84
N PRO A 205 6.30 -0.65 12.56
CA PRO A 205 6.97 -1.77 13.23
C PRO A 205 6.22 -2.29 14.47
N ALA A 206 5.43 -1.45 15.14
CA ALA A 206 4.71 -1.85 16.35
C ALA A 206 3.64 -2.97 16.15
N PRO A 207 2.75 -2.93 15.15
CA PRO A 207 1.82 -4.03 14.91
C PRO A 207 2.55 -5.36 14.61
N LEU A 208 3.67 -5.32 13.90
CA LEU A 208 4.52 -6.50 13.67
C LEU A 208 5.12 -7.02 14.98
N ALA A 209 5.72 -6.14 15.80
CA ALA A 209 6.26 -6.50 17.11
C ALA A 209 5.17 -7.09 18.03
N ARG A 210 3.97 -6.51 18.03
CA ARG A 210 2.80 -7.01 18.77
C ARG A 210 2.45 -8.43 18.33
N THR A 211 2.38 -8.67 17.02
CA THR A 211 2.11 -9.99 16.44
C THR A 211 3.16 -11.03 16.84
N LEU A 212 4.44 -10.65 16.88
CA LEU A 212 5.51 -11.54 17.35
C LEU A 212 5.35 -11.94 18.82
N VAL A 213 4.98 -10.98 19.70
CA VAL A 213 4.71 -11.28 21.11
C VAL A 213 3.52 -12.23 21.25
N VAL A 214 2.48 -12.09 20.43
CA VAL A 214 1.36 -13.05 20.39
C VAL A 214 1.87 -14.45 20.05
N PHE A 215 2.65 -14.62 18.98
CA PHE A 215 3.21 -15.93 18.62
C PHE A 215 4.10 -16.52 19.72
N ALA A 216 4.90 -15.70 20.39
CA ALA A 216 5.73 -16.13 21.52
C ALA A 216 4.87 -16.63 22.70
N LEU A 217 3.79 -15.91 23.03
CA LEU A 217 2.86 -16.34 24.08
C LEU A 217 2.15 -17.64 23.70
N LEU A 218 1.75 -17.82 22.44
CA LEU A 218 1.14 -19.06 21.95
C LEU A 218 2.09 -20.26 22.06
N GLN A 219 3.38 -20.09 21.76
CA GLN A 219 4.38 -21.15 21.95
C GLN A 219 4.58 -21.51 23.42
N LYS A 220 4.59 -20.52 24.31
CA LYS A 220 4.62 -20.74 25.76
C LYS A 220 3.35 -21.45 26.25
N ILE A 221 2.18 -21.15 25.67
CA ILE A 221 0.91 -21.85 25.97
C ILE A 221 1.01 -23.33 25.61
N LEU A 222 1.51 -23.64 24.41
CA LEU A 222 1.74 -25.04 23.98
C LEU A 222 2.70 -25.77 24.93
N THR A 223 3.77 -25.10 25.35
CA THR A 223 4.75 -25.67 26.30
C THR A 223 4.12 -25.94 27.67
N ALA A 224 3.39 -24.97 28.23
CA ALA A 224 2.72 -25.13 29.53
C ALA A 224 1.69 -26.26 29.50
N LYS A 225 0.93 -26.37 28.41
CA LYS A 225 -0.04 -27.45 28.17
C LYS A 225 0.64 -28.81 28.08
N ALA A 226 1.74 -28.93 27.34
CA ALA A 226 2.51 -30.18 27.24
C ALA A 226 3.09 -30.62 28.60
N ASN A 227 3.48 -29.66 29.44
CA ASN A 227 4.02 -29.91 30.78
C ASN A 227 2.93 -30.13 31.85
N GLY A 228 1.65 -29.95 31.54
CA GLY A 228 0.56 -30.03 32.52
C GLY A 228 0.57 -28.90 33.56
N ASP A 229 1.23 -27.77 33.28
CA ASP A 229 1.29 -26.61 34.18
C ASP A 229 0.04 -25.74 34.01
N GLU A 230 -1.06 -26.15 34.66
CA GLU A 230 -2.36 -25.46 34.58
C GLU A 230 -2.27 -24.01 35.07
N GLY A 231 -1.45 -23.73 36.08
CA GLY A 231 -1.27 -22.39 36.62
C GLY A 231 -0.67 -21.44 35.59
N GLN A 232 0.44 -21.84 34.97
CA GLN A 232 1.08 -21.05 33.93
C GLN A 232 0.24 -20.96 32.66
N TYR A 233 -0.48 -22.04 32.31
CA TYR A 233 -1.38 -22.10 31.17
C TYR A 233 -2.50 -21.04 31.26
N ILE A 234 -3.15 -20.90 32.42
CA ILE A 234 -4.16 -19.85 32.66
C ILE A 234 -3.53 -18.45 32.60
N LEU A 235 -2.35 -18.27 33.22
CA LEU A 235 -1.68 -16.98 33.27
C LEU A 235 -1.26 -16.47 31.89
N LEU A 236 -0.81 -17.36 31.00
CA LEU A 236 -0.42 -17.01 29.63
C LEU A 236 -1.64 -16.62 28.77
N HIS A 237 -2.73 -17.38 28.85
CA HIS A 237 -4.00 -17.03 28.18
C HIS A 237 -4.53 -15.67 28.66
N ALA A 238 -4.48 -15.42 29.97
CA ALA A 238 -4.92 -14.14 30.54
C ALA A 238 -4.01 -12.97 30.13
N THR A 239 -2.70 -13.20 30.07
CA THR A 239 -1.74 -12.20 29.57
C THR A 239 -2.07 -11.83 28.13
N LEU A 240 -2.32 -12.82 27.28
CA LEU A 240 -2.69 -12.60 25.88
C LEU A 240 -4.03 -11.87 25.75
N PHE A 241 -5.04 -12.23 26.57
CA PHE A 241 -6.33 -11.55 26.61
C PHE A 241 -6.19 -10.05 26.89
N TYR A 242 -5.45 -9.67 27.93
CA TYR A 242 -5.25 -8.26 28.26
C TYR A 242 -4.38 -7.55 27.25
N MET A 243 -3.25 -8.16 26.86
CA MET A 243 -2.35 -7.59 25.87
C MET A 243 -3.11 -7.23 24.60
N TYR A 244 -3.95 -8.15 24.11
CA TYR A 244 -4.61 -8.03 22.82
C TYR A 244 -5.81 -7.08 22.83
N ASN A 245 -6.52 -6.93 23.97
CA ASN A 245 -7.83 -6.26 24.00
C ASN A 245 -7.92 -4.97 24.80
N TRP A 246 -7.01 -4.66 25.74
CA TRP A 246 -7.25 -3.52 26.63
C TRP A 246 -6.01 -2.82 27.19
N HIS A 247 -6.19 -1.60 27.70
CA HIS A 247 -5.14 -0.72 28.18
C HIS A 247 -4.59 -1.01 29.56
N PHE A 248 -5.37 -1.69 30.39
CA PHE A 248 -4.96 -2.05 31.74
C PHE A 248 -4.79 -3.55 31.87
N MET A 249 -3.80 -3.95 32.67
CA MET A 249 -3.59 -5.34 33.05
C MET A 249 -3.03 -5.40 34.48
N PRO A 250 -3.38 -6.41 35.28
CA PRO A 250 -2.65 -6.71 36.51
C PRO A 250 -1.13 -6.78 36.33
N ASP A 251 -0.38 -6.33 37.32
CA ASP A 251 1.10 -6.27 37.30
C ASP A 251 1.76 -7.60 36.92
N TYR A 252 1.29 -8.71 37.47
CA TYR A 252 1.84 -10.04 37.20
C TYR A 252 1.62 -10.52 35.75
N PHE A 253 0.62 -10.01 35.04
CA PHE A 253 0.48 -10.26 33.59
C PHE A 253 1.45 -9.39 32.78
N ARG A 254 1.66 -8.14 33.20
CA ARG A 254 2.69 -7.28 32.61
C ARG A 254 4.07 -7.92 32.72
N ASP A 255 4.39 -8.54 33.86
CA ASP A 255 5.68 -9.22 34.02
C ASP A 255 5.86 -10.41 33.06
N ILE A 256 4.78 -11.15 32.77
CA ILE A 256 4.81 -12.22 31.76
C ILE A 256 5.04 -11.63 30.36
N PHE A 257 4.34 -10.55 30.02
CA PHE A 257 4.52 -9.83 28.76
C PHE A 257 5.97 -9.33 28.60
N LEU A 258 6.54 -8.68 29.63
CA LEU A 258 7.92 -8.19 29.59
C LEU A 258 8.93 -9.32 29.38
N ARG A 259 8.75 -10.45 30.08
CA ARG A 259 9.57 -11.64 29.86
C ARG A 259 9.47 -12.15 28.42
N ALA A 260 8.27 -12.20 27.83
CA ALA A 260 8.10 -12.58 26.43
C ALA A 260 8.84 -11.62 25.47
N CYS A 261 8.82 -10.31 25.73
CA CYS A 261 9.61 -9.34 24.97
C CYS A 261 11.11 -9.59 25.11
N HIS A 262 11.62 -9.82 26.34
CA HIS A 262 13.04 -10.10 26.57
C HIS A 262 13.50 -11.38 25.86
N ASP A 263 12.72 -12.46 25.97
CA ASP A 263 13.01 -13.73 25.30
C ASP A 263 13.06 -13.54 23.78
N LEU A 264 12.11 -12.80 23.20
CA LEU A 264 12.11 -12.48 21.77
C LEU A 264 13.33 -11.63 21.36
N ILE A 265 13.66 -10.59 22.13
CA ILE A 265 14.84 -9.76 21.85
C ILE A 265 16.09 -10.62 21.83
N GLN A 266 16.24 -11.52 22.80
CA GLN A 266 17.39 -12.42 22.89
C GLN A 266 17.43 -13.42 21.72
N ASP A 267 16.31 -14.10 21.44
CA ASP A 267 16.22 -15.10 20.37
C ASP A 267 16.49 -14.49 18.98
N LEU A 268 15.91 -13.32 18.70
CA LEU A 268 16.07 -12.62 17.43
C LEU A 268 17.44 -11.95 17.26
N THR A 269 18.02 -11.39 18.33
CA THR A 269 19.36 -10.77 18.26
C THR A 269 20.45 -11.83 18.01
N ASN A 270 20.25 -13.04 18.52
CA ASN A 270 21.19 -14.14 18.37
C ASN A 270 20.94 -15.01 17.12
N ASP A 271 19.95 -14.66 16.30
CA ASP A 271 19.52 -15.44 15.13
C ASP A 271 19.21 -16.92 15.48
N ALA A 272 18.75 -17.17 16.71
CA ALA A 272 18.63 -18.51 17.25
C ALA A 272 17.34 -19.21 16.80
N HIS A 273 16.27 -18.43 16.56
CA HIS A 273 14.95 -18.89 16.11
C HIS A 273 14.37 -20.06 16.94
N THR A 274 14.76 -20.16 18.21
CA THR A 274 14.36 -21.27 19.09
C THR A 274 12.93 -21.11 19.59
N LEU A 275 12.48 -19.86 19.79
CA LEU A 275 11.14 -19.58 20.27
C LEU A 275 10.11 -19.68 19.14
N LEU A 276 10.49 -19.25 17.93
CA LEU A 276 9.61 -19.17 16.75
C LEU A 276 10.27 -19.81 15.52
N PRO A 277 10.37 -21.15 15.43
CA PRO A 277 11.10 -21.84 14.35
C PRO A 277 10.44 -21.74 12.97
N PHE A 278 9.18 -21.30 12.90
CA PHE A 278 8.44 -21.06 11.65
C PHE A 278 8.61 -19.63 11.13
N LEU A 279 9.32 -18.76 11.85
CA LEU A 279 9.40 -17.33 11.54
C LEU A 279 10.59 -17.00 10.63
N HIS A 280 10.36 -16.09 9.69
CA HIS A 280 11.39 -15.38 8.95
C HIS A 280 11.12 -13.87 9.04
N ILE A 281 12.15 -13.09 9.35
CA ILE A 281 12.08 -11.62 9.36
C ILE A 281 13.14 -11.10 8.40
N ASP A 282 12.75 -10.22 7.49
CA ASP A 282 13.72 -9.51 6.63
C ASP A 282 14.68 -8.67 7.50
N SER A 283 15.99 -8.72 7.19
CA SER A 283 17.01 -8.09 8.04
C SER A 283 16.86 -6.56 8.13
N GLN A 284 16.27 -5.91 7.11
CA GLN A 284 16.01 -4.46 7.15
C GLN A 284 14.83 -4.12 8.07
N SER A 285 13.96 -5.10 8.34
CA SER A 285 12.80 -4.96 9.23
C SER A 285 13.17 -5.17 10.69
N LEU A 286 14.18 -6.01 10.96
CA LEU A 286 14.50 -6.51 12.29
C LEU A 286 14.83 -5.39 13.30
N ASP A 287 15.69 -4.44 12.94
CA ASP A 287 16.16 -3.39 13.86
C ASP A 287 15.02 -2.50 14.37
N ALA A 288 14.09 -2.14 13.49
CA ALA A 288 12.93 -1.32 13.84
C ALA A 288 11.98 -2.09 14.78
N ILE A 289 11.79 -3.39 14.53
CA ILE A 289 10.98 -4.27 15.40
C ILE A 289 11.63 -4.42 16.78
N LEU A 290 12.94 -4.69 16.83
CA LEU A 290 13.71 -4.78 18.08
C LEU A 290 13.66 -3.47 18.86
N THR A 291 13.66 -2.33 18.18
CA THR A 291 13.51 -1.02 18.82
C THR A 291 12.17 -0.90 19.56
N VAL A 292 11.07 -1.35 18.94
CA VAL A 292 9.75 -1.36 19.61
C VAL A 292 9.73 -2.34 20.79
N LEU A 293 10.24 -3.56 20.61
CA LEU A 293 10.27 -4.55 21.69
C LEU A 293 11.08 -4.06 22.89
N ARG A 294 12.24 -3.43 22.64
CA ARG A 294 13.08 -2.82 23.69
C ARG A 294 12.37 -1.67 24.38
N TYR A 295 11.60 -0.85 23.66
CA TYR A 295 10.80 0.20 24.27
C TYR A 295 9.72 -0.38 25.21
N TRP A 296 9.01 -1.41 24.75
CA TRP A 296 7.99 -2.09 25.56
C TRP A 296 8.54 -2.89 26.74
N SER A 297 9.79 -3.32 26.67
CA SER A 297 10.45 -4.05 27.76
C SER A 297 10.96 -3.16 28.89
N GLN A 298 10.70 -1.84 28.85
CA GLN A 298 11.11 -0.89 29.89
C GLN A 298 9.90 -0.39 30.70
N PRO A 299 10.12 0.17 31.91
CA PRO A 299 9.09 0.89 32.64
C PRO A 299 8.50 2.04 31.80
N LEU A 300 7.16 2.09 31.69
CA LEU A 300 6.49 3.20 31.02
C LEU A 300 6.45 4.41 31.96
N ASN A 301 6.88 5.57 31.49
CA ASN A 301 6.68 6.83 32.20
C ASN A 301 5.25 7.37 31.96
N LYS A 302 4.23 6.57 32.30
CA LYS A 302 2.81 6.87 32.10
C LYS A 302 2.00 6.43 33.32
N SER A 303 0.94 7.17 33.64
CA SER A 303 0.10 6.93 34.83
C SER A 303 -1.21 6.22 34.49
N VAL A 304 -1.50 5.14 35.22
CA VAL A 304 -2.80 4.44 35.16
C VAL A 304 -3.95 5.40 35.49
N ALA A 305 -3.77 6.28 36.49
CA ALA A 305 -4.80 7.22 36.90
C ALA A 305 -5.15 8.22 35.79
N ARG A 306 -4.13 8.76 35.10
CA ARG A 306 -4.34 9.67 33.97
C ARG A 306 -5.06 8.97 32.83
N MET A 307 -4.57 7.79 32.44
CA MET A 307 -5.18 6.99 31.37
C MET A 307 -6.63 6.63 31.66
N MET A 308 -6.94 6.27 32.91
CA MET A 308 -8.32 5.95 33.31
C MET A 308 -9.23 7.17 33.21
N ASN A 309 -8.73 8.38 33.51
CA ASN A 309 -9.50 9.61 33.32
C ASN A 309 -9.71 9.89 31.83
N ASP A 310 -8.69 9.72 30.99
CA ASP A 310 -8.78 9.90 29.54
C ASP A 310 -9.82 8.93 28.93
N ILE A 311 -9.83 7.67 29.38
CA ILE A 311 -10.83 6.67 28.96
C ILE A 311 -12.23 7.07 29.41
N ASN A 312 -12.44 7.46 30.67
CA ASN A 312 -13.76 7.89 31.16
C ASN A 312 -14.30 9.14 30.44
N ALA A 313 -13.43 9.93 29.80
CA ALA A 313 -13.82 11.08 28.98
C ALA A 313 -14.03 10.73 27.49
N SER A 314 -13.75 9.49 27.08
CA SER A 314 -13.88 9.02 25.70
C SER A 314 -15.34 8.70 25.33
N PRO A 315 -15.77 8.94 24.06
CA PRO A 315 -17.11 8.58 23.57
C PRO A 315 -17.37 7.07 23.53
N VAL A 316 -16.39 6.22 23.85
CA VAL A 316 -16.54 4.75 23.89
C VAL A 316 -17.70 4.30 24.79
N PHE A 317 -17.99 5.05 25.87
CA PHE A 317 -19.11 4.74 26.76
C PHE A 317 -20.46 4.98 26.08
N ASP A 318 -20.58 6.03 25.24
CA ASP A 318 -21.79 6.30 24.45
C ASP A 318 -22.03 5.20 23.40
N GLU A 319 -20.95 4.60 22.85
CA GLU A 319 -21.06 3.47 21.92
C GLU A 319 -21.57 2.19 22.60
N ILE A 320 -21.10 1.93 23.83
CA ILE A 320 -21.50 0.74 24.61
C ILE A 320 -22.95 0.89 25.11
N GLU A 321 -23.34 2.10 25.55
CA GLU A 321 -24.72 2.41 25.94
C GLU A 321 -25.68 2.49 24.73
N GLY A 322 -25.15 2.82 23.55
CA GLY A 322 -25.84 2.87 22.27
C GLY A 322 -26.39 4.26 21.91
N LEU A 323 -25.65 5.03 21.11
CA LEU A 323 -26.07 6.30 20.52
C LEU A 323 -27.44 6.24 19.80
N PRO A 324 -28.21 7.34 19.76
CA PRO A 324 -29.37 7.46 18.87
C PRO A 324 -28.89 7.40 17.40
N PRO A 325 -29.62 6.70 16.52
CA PRO A 325 -29.15 6.48 15.16
C PRO A 325 -29.15 7.77 14.34
N LEU A 326 -28.23 7.87 13.39
CA LEU A 326 -28.35 8.77 12.25
C LEU A 326 -29.68 8.48 11.51
N PRO A 327 -30.35 9.51 10.94
CA PRO A 327 -31.65 9.33 10.31
C PRO A 327 -31.58 8.30 9.18
N GLY A 328 -32.35 7.20 9.26
CA GLY A 328 -32.51 6.22 8.17
C GLY A 328 -32.06 4.79 8.45
N MET A 329 -31.36 4.52 9.56
CA MET A 329 -31.06 3.13 9.98
C MET A 329 -32.05 2.65 11.05
N GLY A 330 -32.93 1.72 10.69
CA GLY A 330 -33.91 1.12 11.60
C GLY A 330 -33.27 0.31 12.72
N LYS A 331 -33.74 0.49 13.97
CA LYS A 331 -33.32 -0.32 15.12
C LYS A 331 -33.87 -1.76 15.03
N LYS A 332 -33.07 -2.73 15.51
CA LYS A 332 -33.58 -3.77 16.42
C LYS A 332 -33.10 -3.40 17.83
N SER A 333 -33.90 -2.69 18.62
CA SER A 333 -33.55 -2.50 20.03
C SER A 333 -33.69 -3.84 20.73
N ARG A 334 -32.59 -4.37 21.25
CA ARG A 334 -32.61 -5.56 22.08
C ARG A 334 -33.01 -5.07 23.47
N LYS A 335 -34.23 -5.37 23.93
CA LYS A 335 -34.62 -5.09 25.33
C LYS A 335 -33.61 -5.84 26.23
N PRO A 336 -32.95 -5.18 27.21
CA PRO A 336 -32.03 -5.87 28.09
C PRO A 336 -32.80 -6.97 28.84
N GLY A 337 -32.30 -8.20 28.76
CA GLY A 337 -32.83 -9.32 29.53
C GLY A 337 -32.49 -9.17 31.02
N PRO A 338 -33.08 -10.01 31.89
CA PRO A 338 -32.72 -10.01 33.30
C PRO A 338 -31.23 -10.31 33.47
N ARG A 339 -30.54 -9.48 34.26
CA ARG A 339 -29.12 -9.66 34.63
C ARG A 339 -28.94 -10.87 35.54
N LYS A 340 -27.83 -11.58 35.40
CA LYS A 340 -27.51 -12.68 36.34
C LYS A 340 -26.86 -12.13 37.61
N PRO A 341 -26.85 -12.89 38.73
CA PRO A 341 -26.27 -12.42 39.98
C PRO A 341 -24.75 -12.14 39.93
N ASN A 342 -24.04 -12.72 38.96
CA ASN A 342 -22.59 -12.57 38.82
C ASN A 342 -22.23 -12.25 37.37
N ALA A 343 -21.45 -11.18 37.17
CA ALA A 343 -21.01 -10.73 35.86
C ALA A 343 -20.20 -11.79 35.08
N TYR A 344 -19.51 -12.71 35.75
CA TYR A 344 -18.79 -13.81 35.08
C TYR A 344 -19.71 -14.75 34.29
N ASP A 345 -20.98 -14.81 34.69
CA ASP A 345 -21.96 -15.70 34.09
C ASP A 345 -22.87 -14.94 33.08
N ASP A 346 -22.66 -13.62 32.92
CA ASP A 346 -23.48 -12.69 32.12
C ASP A 346 -22.60 -11.73 31.29
N TYR A 347 -22.44 -12.02 29.99
CA TYR A 347 -21.64 -11.20 29.07
C TYR A 347 -22.13 -9.74 28.99
N GLU A 348 -23.43 -9.50 29.12
CA GLU A 348 -23.94 -8.13 29.15
C GLU A 348 -23.74 -7.48 30.53
N GLY A 349 -23.71 -8.28 31.60
CA GLY A 349 -23.30 -7.83 32.93
C GLY A 349 -21.82 -7.45 33.00
N GLU A 350 -20.94 -8.11 32.25
CA GLU A 350 -19.54 -7.70 32.10
C GLU A 350 -19.42 -6.29 31.46
N LYS A 351 -20.26 -5.97 30.47
CA LYS A 351 -20.33 -4.63 29.89
C LYS A 351 -20.81 -3.59 30.92
N ASP A 352 -21.81 -3.92 31.73
CA ASP A 352 -22.26 -3.04 32.81
C ASP A 352 -21.14 -2.78 33.83
N VAL A 353 -20.36 -3.81 34.20
CA VAL A 353 -19.19 -3.64 35.08
C VAL A 353 -18.14 -2.74 34.42
N PHE A 354 -17.92 -2.90 33.12
CA PHE A 354 -16.97 -2.07 32.37
C PHE A 354 -17.38 -0.59 32.33
N LEU A 355 -18.68 -0.30 32.22
CA LEU A 355 -19.21 1.08 32.31
C LEU A 355 -18.97 1.71 33.69
N LEU A 356 -18.97 0.91 34.76
CA LEU A 356 -18.70 1.36 36.13
C LEU A 356 -17.19 1.51 36.42
N LEU A 357 -16.38 0.64 35.81
CA LEU A 357 -14.93 0.59 35.97
C LEU A 357 -14.33 0.07 34.66
N PRO A 358 -13.59 0.89 33.88
CA PRO A 358 -13.13 0.53 32.53
C PRO A 358 -11.98 -0.48 32.55
N VAL A 359 -12.27 -1.70 32.98
CA VAL A 359 -11.35 -2.84 33.04
C VAL A 359 -12.06 -4.09 32.50
N LEU A 360 -11.30 -4.94 31.81
CA LEU A 360 -11.75 -6.29 31.48
C LEU A 360 -11.55 -7.22 32.69
N LEU A 361 -12.49 -8.13 32.91
CA LEU A 361 -12.46 -9.01 34.08
C LEU A 361 -11.33 -10.04 33.97
N PRO A 362 -10.57 -10.28 35.06
CA PRO A 362 -9.56 -11.35 35.06
C PRO A 362 -10.25 -12.72 34.97
N PRO A 363 -9.53 -13.82 34.71
CA PRO A 363 -10.14 -15.15 34.76
C PRO A 363 -10.83 -15.39 36.12
N LYS A 364 -11.97 -16.08 36.11
CA LYS A 364 -12.76 -16.37 37.34
C LYS A 364 -11.91 -17.07 38.41
N SER A 365 -11.00 -17.95 38.01
CA SER A 365 -10.04 -18.64 38.88
C SER A 365 -9.00 -17.72 39.54
N LEU A 366 -8.76 -16.53 38.99
CA LEU A 366 -7.79 -15.55 39.48
C LEU A 366 -8.45 -14.33 40.14
N VAL A 367 -9.78 -14.22 40.12
CA VAL A 367 -10.49 -13.06 40.69
C VAL A 367 -10.27 -12.90 42.20
N SER A 368 -9.93 -13.98 42.91
CA SER A 368 -9.59 -13.92 44.34
C SER A 368 -8.36 -13.06 44.64
N ARG A 369 -7.49 -12.80 43.64
CA ARG A 369 -6.37 -11.86 43.75
C ARG A 369 -6.82 -10.39 43.71
N HIS A 370 -8.07 -10.13 43.34
CA HIS A 370 -8.67 -8.81 43.15
C HIS A 370 -9.99 -8.71 43.94
N PRO A 371 -9.93 -8.72 45.29
CA PRO A 371 -11.13 -8.85 46.13
C PRO A 371 -12.15 -7.72 45.94
N ALA A 372 -11.71 -6.49 45.67
CA ALA A 372 -12.63 -5.38 45.42
C ALA A 372 -13.31 -5.49 44.04
N VAL A 373 -12.59 -5.96 43.01
CA VAL A 373 -13.19 -6.31 41.71
C VAL A 373 -14.17 -7.48 41.88
N ALA A 374 -13.83 -8.49 42.68
CA ALA A 374 -14.70 -9.62 42.99
C ALA A 374 -15.99 -9.20 43.73
N GLU A 375 -15.93 -8.18 44.59
CA GLU A 375 -17.13 -7.54 45.19
C GLU A 375 -18.00 -6.91 44.10
N LEU A 376 -17.41 -6.07 43.25
CA LEU A 376 -18.13 -5.37 42.16
C LEU A 376 -18.86 -6.34 41.22
N THR A 377 -18.20 -7.42 40.78
CA THR A 377 -18.82 -8.41 39.87
C THR A 377 -20.06 -9.11 40.44
N ARG A 378 -20.23 -9.14 41.77
CA ARG A 378 -21.40 -9.72 42.45
C ARG A 378 -22.47 -8.70 42.79
N THR A 379 -22.13 -7.42 42.78
CA THR A 379 -23.03 -6.32 43.18
C THR A 379 -23.31 -5.32 42.05
N TYR A 380 -22.87 -5.61 40.82
CA TYR A 380 -22.98 -4.69 39.68
C TYR A 380 -24.42 -4.31 39.33
N ALA A 381 -25.36 -5.22 39.56
CA ALA A 381 -26.79 -5.03 39.31
C ALA A 381 -27.57 -4.59 40.57
N THR A 382 -26.87 -4.17 41.64
CA THR A 382 -27.49 -3.74 42.91
C THR A 382 -27.17 -2.28 43.22
N SER A 383 -27.91 -1.66 44.16
CA SER A 383 -27.69 -0.26 44.56
C SER A 383 -26.31 0.03 45.16
N SER A 384 -25.58 -1.00 45.61
CA SER A 384 -24.21 -0.91 46.12
C SER A 384 -23.13 -0.85 45.02
N ALA A 385 -23.48 -1.00 43.74
CA ALA A 385 -22.53 -1.01 42.62
C ALA A 385 -21.59 0.22 42.61
N PRO A 386 -22.05 1.47 42.82
CA PRO A 386 -21.15 2.63 42.83
C PRO A 386 -20.10 2.58 43.94
N THR A 387 -20.48 2.13 45.14
CA THR A 387 -19.55 2.00 46.28
C THR A 387 -18.54 0.88 46.03
N ALA A 388 -18.97 -0.26 45.49
CA ALA A 388 -18.08 -1.35 45.11
C ALA A 388 -17.11 -0.92 43.99
N ALA A 389 -17.59 -0.17 42.99
CA ALA A 389 -16.77 0.36 41.91
C ALA A 389 -15.70 1.34 42.42
N ALA A 390 -16.02 2.20 43.40
CA ALA A 390 -15.04 3.09 44.01
C ALA A 390 -13.91 2.32 44.75
N LYS A 391 -14.25 1.24 45.46
CA LYS A 391 -13.25 0.35 46.10
C LYS A 391 -12.39 -0.34 45.04
N ALA A 392 -13.02 -0.90 44.00
CA ALA A 392 -12.34 -1.59 42.91
C ALA A 392 -11.42 -0.64 42.14
N LYS A 393 -11.83 0.61 41.89
CA LYS A 393 -10.99 1.66 41.31
C LYS A 393 -9.73 1.88 42.13
N LYS A 394 -9.83 1.98 43.47
CA LYS A 394 -8.67 2.14 44.35
C LYS A 394 -7.71 0.94 44.28
N GLU A 395 -8.25 -0.27 44.20
CA GLU A 395 -7.47 -1.50 44.02
C GLU A 395 -6.72 -1.51 42.68
N VAL A 396 -7.41 -1.22 41.57
CA VAL A 396 -6.83 -1.15 40.22
C VAL A 396 -5.72 -0.11 40.15
N LEU A 397 -5.95 1.10 40.67
CA LEU A 397 -4.94 2.16 40.69
C LEU A 397 -3.66 1.79 41.47
N LYS A 398 -3.76 0.82 42.39
CA LYS A 398 -2.63 0.35 43.19
C LYS A 398 -1.91 -0.85 42.57
N THR A 399 -2.66 -1.77 41.96
CA THR A 399 -2.17 -3.13 41.64
C THR A 399 -2.11 -3.43 40.14
N TRP A 400 -2.72 -2.58 39.30
CA TRP A 400 -2.72 -2.77 37.86
C TRP A 400 -1.73 -1.81 37.20
N GLN A 401 -1.32 -2.17 35.99
CA GLN A 401 -0.35 -1.46 35.18
C GLN A 401 -0.92 -1.21 33.78
N LEU A 402 -0.28 -0.29 33.08
CA LEU A 402 -0.57 -0.03 31.68
C LEU A 402 0.00 -1.14 30.79
N ASN A 403 -0.77 -1.54 29.79
CA ASN A 403 -0.36 -2.48 28.74
C ASN A 403 0.69 -1.82 27.83
N PRO A 404 1.97 -2.23 27.87
CA PRO A 404 3.03 -1.57 27.09
C PRO A 404 2.80 -1.61 25.58
N SER A 405 2.20 -2.70 25.09
CA SER A 405 1.98 -2.94 23.66
C SER A 405 1.03 -1.97 22.96
N ILE A 406 0.39 -1.06 23.70
CA ILE A 406 -0.48 -0.01 23.16
C ILE A 406 0.28 1.28 22.88
N PHE A 407 1.43 1.46 23.54
CA PHE A 407 2.15 2.71 23.48
C PHE A 407 3.26 2.64 22.43
N VAL A 408 3.24 3.60 21.52
CA VAL A 408 4.35 3.88 20.62
C VAL A 408 4.80 5.30 20.90
N ASN A 409 6.11 5.52 20.94
CA ASN A 409 6.67 6.84 21.24
C ASN A 409 6.25 7.87 20.18
N GLY A 410 5.71 9.01 20.61
CA GLY A 410 5.25 10.08 19.71
C GLY A 410 3.83 9.93 19.14
N TYR A 411 3.09 8.89 19.53
CA TYR A 411 1.74 8.64 19.01
C TYR A 411 0.62 8.96 20.00
N THR A 412 -0.52 9.38 19.46
CA THR A 412 -1.79 9.45 20.17
C THR A 412 -2.31 8.05 20.47
N ILE A 413 -3.13 7.94 21.51
CA ILE A 413 -3.65 6.67 22.00
C ILE A 413 -5.07 6.52 21.47
N ASP A 414 -5.34 5.39 20.81
CA ASP A 414 -6.70 4.98 20.46
C ASP A 414 -7.39 4.30 21.65
N ILE A 415 -8.70 4.57 21.82
CA ILE A 415 -9.56 4.06 22.90
C ILE A 415 -10.81 3.45 22.25
N PRO A 416 -10.72 2.24 21.68
CA PRO A 416 -11.85 1.59 21.04
C PRO A 416 -12.76 0.91 22.07
N ASN A 417 -13.98 0.55 21.65
CA ASN A 417 -14.82 -0.38 22.38
C ASN A 417 -14.23 -1.81 22.30
N PRO A 418 -13.76 -2.40 23.41
CA PRO A 418 -13.09 -3.72 23.38
C PRO A 418 -14.06 -4.85 23.00
N PHE A 419 -15.35 -4.70 23.28
CA PHE A 419 -16.36 -5.72 23.03
C PHE A 419 -16.64 -5.93 21.55
N ASN A 420 -16.37 -4.94 20.69
CA ASN A 420 -16.47 -5.09 19.24
C ASN A 420 -15.51 -6.18 18.73
N ASN A 421 -14.28 -6.19 19.24
CA ASN A 421 -13.27 -7.18 18.89
C ASN A 421 -13.60 -8.56 19.47
N ILE A 422 -14.02 -8.60 20.74
CA ILE A 422 -14.41 -9.83 21.44
C ILE A 422 -15.60 -10.51 20.74
N ASP A 423 -16.62 -9.74 20.34
CA ASP A 423 -17.75 -10.24 19.57
C ASP A 423 -17.30 -10.81 18.21
N GLY A 424 -16.28 -10.21 17.60
CA GLY A 424 -15.62 -10.73 16.40
C GLY A 424 -15.00 -12.11 16.62
N TYR A 425 -14.27 -12.30 17.73
CA TYR A 425 -13.67 -13.60 18.06
C TYR A 425 -14.74 -14.65 18.36
N ALA A 426 -15.81 -14.28 19.06
CA ALA A 426 -16.92 -15.20 19.33
C ALA A 426 -17.55 -15.73 18.04
N LYS A 427 -17.63 -14.89 16.99
CA LYS A 427 -18.09 -15.31 15.65
C LYS A 427 -17.09 -16.28 15.01
N ALA A 428 -15.80 -15.97 15.02
CA ALA A 428 -14.76 -16.83 14.46
C ALA A 428 -14.72 -18.22 15.15
N VAL A 429 -14.77 -18.26 16.48
CA VAL A 429 -14.84 -19.51 17.26
C VAL A 429 -16.06 -20.35 16.86
N LYS A 430 -17.24 -19.71 16.74
CA LYS A 430 -18.49 -20.38 16.33
C LYS A 430 -18.47 -20.86 14.89
N GLU A 431 -17.71 -20.21 14.01
CA GLU A 431 -17.59 -20.60 12.61
C GLU A 431 -16.86 -21.92 12.45
N PHE A 432 -15.75 -22.10 13.18
CA PHE A 432 -14.91 -23.28 13.01
C PHE A 432 -15.31 -24.45 13.91
N GLN A 433 -15.92 -24.21 15.08
CA GLN A 433 -16.41 -25.24 16.04
C GLN A 433 -15.41 -26.38 16.31
N LEU A 434 -14.10 -26.08 16.28
CA LEU A 434 -13.07 -27.12 16.18
C LEU A 434 -12.79 -27.84 17.50
N LYS A 435 -13.12 -27.23 18.64
CA LYS A 435 -12.85 -27.76 19.98
C LYS A 435 -13.79 -27.18 21.04
N SER A 436 -13.92 -27.94 22.12
CA SER A 436 -14.41 -27.45 23.40
C SER A 436 -13.50 -26.33 23.94
N PRO A 437 -14.04 -25.37 24.71
CA PRO A 437 -13.23 -24.39 25.42
C PRO A 437 -12.16 -25.05 26.32
N PRO A 438 -11.05 -24.36 26.64
CA PRO A 438 -10.11 -24.79 27.68
C PRO A 438 -10.84 -25.15 28.99
N THR A 439 -10.30 -26.10 29.76
CA THR A 439 -10.95 -26.61 30.99
C THR A 439 -11.18 -25.56 32.06
N PHE A 440 -10.36 -24.52 32.09
CA PHE A 440 -10.48 -23.39 33.01
C PHE A 440 -11.57 -22.38 32.59
N CYS A 441 -12.10 -22.48 31.36
CA CYS A 441 -13.20 -21.65 30.90
C CYS A 441 -14.51 -22.14 31.50
N SER A 442 -15.32 -21.20 31.98
CA SER A 442 -16.51 -21.55 32.78
C SER A 442 -17.81 -20.94 32.26
N GLY A 443 -17.76 -20.16 31.19
CA GLY A 443 -18.94 -19.57 30.57
C GLY A 443 -18.65 -18.93 29.22
N SER A 444 -19.24 -17.75 29.01
CA SER A 444 -19.20 -17.01 27.76
C SER A 444 -18.79 -15.54 27.98
N ASN A 445 -17.97 -15.29 29.00
CA ASN A 445 -17.39 -13.97 29.25
C ASN A 445 -16.25 -13.68 28.25
N SER A 446 -15.76 -12.45 28.27
CA SER A 446 -14.75 -11.95 27.33
C SER A 446 -13.44 -12.72 27.36
N PHE A 447 -13.00 -13.13 28.56
CA PHE A 447 -11.81 -13.95 28.73
C PHE A 447 -11.99 -15.32 28.09
N ASP A 448 -13.09 -16.03 28.38
CA ASP A 448 -13.35 -17.37 27.87
C ASP A 448 -13.41 -17.40 26.33
N ILE A 449 -14.07 -16.39 25.74
CA ILE A 449 -14.15 -16.23 24.28
C ILE A 449 -12.75 -16.05 23.67
N THR A 450 -11.94 -15.16 24.25
CA THR A 450 -10.62 -14.84 23.72
C THR A 450 -9.63 -16.00 23.94
N ALA A 451 -9.67 -16.64 25.10
CA ALA A 451 -8.86 -17.81 25.41
C ALA A 451 -9.17 -18.96 24.45
N GLN A 452 -10.46 -19.22 24.17
CA GLN A 452 -10.85 -20.21 23.18
C GLN A 452 -10.36 -19.85 21.78
N TYR A 453 -10.47 -18.58 21.36
CA TYR A 453 -9.97 -18.13 20.07
C TYR A 453 -8.47 -18.43 19.90
N PHE A 454 -7.65 -18.03 20.87
CA PHE A 454 -6.20 -18.22 20.80
C PHE A 454 -5.76 -19.67 21.05
N GLU A 455 -6.54 -20.46 21.80
CA GLU A 455 -6.29 -21.91 21.94
C GLU A 455 -6.35 -22.62 20.59
N ILE A 456 -7.34 -22.27 19.75
CA ILE A 456 -7.48 -22.84 18.39
C ILE A 456 -6.29 -22.41 17.52
N VAL A 457 -5.78 -21.19 17.69
CA VAL A 457 -4.58 -20.71 16.96
C VAL A 457 -3.33 -21.48 17.41
N ALA A 458 -3.14 -21.66 18.71
CA ALA A 458 -2.03 -22.44 19.26
C ALA A 458 -2.05 -23.87 18.73
N ASP A 459 -3.22 -24.53 18.78
CA ASP A 459 -3.41 -25.86 18.21
C ASP A 459 -3.14 -25.90 16.69
N ALA A 460 -3.46 -24.84 15.96
CA ALA A 460 -3.17 -24.76 14.52
C ALA A 460 -1.67 -24.73 14.25
N ILE A 461 -0.92 -23.93 15.03
CA ILE A 461 0.54 -23.88 14.95
C ILE A 461 1.13 -25.26 15.29
N GLU A 462 0.66 -25.91 16.34
CA GLU A 462 1.08 -27.26 16.74
C GLU A 462 0.70 -28.33 15.71
N ALA A 463 -0.43 -28.20 15.00
CA ALA A 463 -0.85 -29.18 14.00
C ALA A 463 -0.12 -29.04 12.66
N LEU A 464 0.31 -27.81 12.33
CA LEU A 464 1.01 -27.51 11.08
C LEU A 464 2.53 -27.67 11.20
N ARG A 465 3.13 -27.40 12.37
CA ARG A 465 4.58 -27.46 12.69
C ARG A 465 5.48 -27.14 11.49
N ASP A 466 6.07 -28.17 10.91
CA ASP A 466 7.09 -28.09 9.86
C ASP A 466 6.57 -27.50 8.56
N GLY A 467 5.25 -27.59 8.32
CA GLY A 467 4.57 -27.02 7.18
C GLY A 467 4.25 -25.53 7.31
N LEU A 468 4.38 -24.91 8.49
CA LEU A 468 4.07 -23.49 8.68
C LEU A 468 5.31 -22.62 8.47
N LYS A 469 5.16 -21.57 7.66
CA LYS A 469 6.12 -20.46 7.54
C LYS A 469 5.39 -19.12 7.66
N ILE A 470 5.97 -18.23 8.47
CA ILE A 470 5.49 -16.86 8.65
C ILE A 470 6.62 -15.90 8.32
N GLU A 471 6.41 -15.08 7.31
CA GLU A 471 7.34 -14.07 6.82
C GLU A 471 6.88 -12.68 7.25
N ILE A 472 7.74 -11.93 7.94
CA ILE A 472 7.45 -10.58 8.43
C ILE A 472 8.27 -9.56 7.64
N LEU A 473 7.57 -8.55 7.11
CA LEU A 473 8.17 -7.45 6.37
C LEU A 473 7.66 -6.11 6.90
N LEU A 474 8.59 -5.24 7.30
CA LEU A 474 8.32 -3.83 7.55
C LEU A 474 8.38 -3.05 6.24
N GLY A 475 7.27 -2.46 5.84
CA GLY A 475 7.20 -1.60 4.67
C GLY A 475 5.78 -1.38 4.15
N ASP A 476 5.65 -0.40 3.27
CA ASP A 476 4.44 -0.23 2.47
C ASP A 476 4.22 -1.46 1.58
N VAL A 477 3.04 -2.08 1.65
CA VAL A 477 2.77 -3.30 0.88
C VAL A 477 2.89 -3.07 -0.63
N ILE A 478 2.51 -1.88 -1.12
CA ILE A 478 2.48 -1.58 -2.56
C ILE A 478 3.90 -1.56 -3.14
N SER A 479 4.86 -0.96 -2.46
CA SER A 479 6.26 -0.87 -2.92
C SER A 479 7.17 -1.96 -2.34
N GLY A 480 6.91 -2.41 -1.11
CA GLY A 480 7.69 -3.37 -0.36
C GLY A 480 7.59 -4.80 -0.89
N VAL A 481 6.37 -5.29 -1.18
CA VAL A 481 6.19 -6.65 -1.71
C VAL A 481 6.85 -6.86 -3.06
N PRO A 482 6.71 -5.96 -4.05
CA PRO A 482 7.46 -6.09 -5.30
C PRO A 482 8.98 -6.14 -5.09
N ARG A 483 9.52 -5.35 -4.16
CA ARG A 483 10.95 -5.34 -3.84
C ARG A 483 11.39 -6.63 -3.14
N LEU A 484 10.58 -7.16 -2.23
CA LEU A 484 10.80 -8.45 -1.57
C LEU A 484 10.89 -9.58 -2.62
N LEU A 485 9.88 -9.69 -3.47
CA LEU A 485 9.74 -10.81 -4.41
C LEU A 485 10.73 -10.77 -5.57
N GLU A 486 11.22 -9.58 -5.92
CA GLU A 486 12.23 -9.38 -6.96
C GLU A 486 13.68 -9.40 -6.42
N GLY A 487 13.86 -9.65 -5.12
CA GLY A 487 15.18 -9.76 -4.49
C GLY A 487 15.91 -8.43 -4.30
N ASP A 488 15.18 -7.32 -4.21
CA ASP A 488 15.78 -6.00 -3.96
C ASP A 488 16.06 -5.74 -2.47
N LEU A 489 15.42 -6.52 -1.59
CA LEU A 489 15.59 -6.52 -0.13
C LEU A 489 16.65 -7.54 0.28
N ALA A 490 16.65 -8.01 1.54
CA ALA A 490 17.60 -9.03 1.99
C ALA A 490 17.40 -10.37 1.26
N THR A 491 18.39 -11.27 1.39
CA THR A 491 18.33 -12.61 0.80
C THR A 491 17.14 -13.39 1.36
N ARG A 492 16.19 -13.72 0.49
CA ARG A 492 14.99 -14.49 0.81
C ARG A 492 15.19 -15.96 0.42
N PRO A 493 14.79 -16.95 1.23
CA PRO A 493 14.94 -18.36 0.89
C PRO A 493 14.28 -18.73 -0.45
N ASP A 494 14.97 -19.52 -1.28
CA ASP A 494 14.48 -19.92 -2.61
C ASP A 494 13.20 -20.76 -2.56
N SER A 495 12.93 -21.42 -1.43
CA SER A 495 11.71 -22.21 -1.20
C SER A 495 10.47 -21.34 -0.95
N PHE A 496 10.62 -20.04 -0.73
CA PHE A 496 9.49 -19.17 -0.41
C PHE A 496 8.67 -18.83 -1.67
N PRO A 497 7.34 -18.71 -1.55
CA PRO A 497 6.46 -18.49 -2.69
C PRO A 497 6.72 -17.14 -3.36
N LYS A 498 6.66 -17.11 -4.70
CA LYS A 498 6.74 -15.88 -5.52
C LYS A 498 5.38 -15.34 -5.93
N GLU A 499 4.34 -16.13 -5.69
CA GLU A 499 2.94 -15.79 -5.94
C GLU A 499 2.10 -16.22 -4.74
N TYR A 500 0.99 -15.54 -4.52
CA TYR A 500 0.08 -15.77 -3.41
C TYR A 500 -1.24 -16.34 -3.92
N THR A 501 -1.74 -17.35 -3.21
CA THR A 501 -3.10 -17.89 -3.38
C THR A 501 -4.17 -16.84 -3.10
N ARG A 502 -3.93 -15.91 -2.15
CA ARG A 502 -4.83 -14.77 -1.90
C ARG A 502 -4.13 -13.65 -1.15
N MET A 503 -4.60 -12.42 -1.34
CA MET A 503 -4.11 -11.26 -0.60
C MET A 503 -5.25 -10.62 0.20
N TRP A 504 -4.96 -10.21 1.43
CA TRP A 504 -5.72 -9.24 2.19
C TRP A 504 -4.93 -7.94 2.26
N LEU A 505 -5.56 -6.81 1.98
CA LEU A 505 -4.91 -5.50 1.95
C LEU A 505 -5.53 -4.51 2.92
N SER A 506 -6.40 -4.95 3.83
CA SER A 506 -7.08 -4.06 4.79
C SER A 506 -7.71 -2.85 4.07
N ASN A 507 -7.59 -1.65 4.65
CA ASN A 507 -7.95 -0.37 4.04
C ASN A 507 -6.77 0.34 3.33
N VAL A 508 -5.69 -0.38 2.98
CA VAL A 508 -4.53 0.18 2.25
C VAL A 508 -4.93 0.99 0.99
N PRO A 509 -5.91 0.56 0.17
CA PRO A 509 -6.32 1.34 -1.00
C PRO A 509 -6.76 2.78 -0.70
N ASP A 510 -7.25 3.07 0.51
CA ASP A 510 -7.65 4.43 0.91
C ASP A 510 -6.46 5.41 0.95
N TYR A 511 -5.27 4.90 1.22
CA TYR A 511 -4.04 5.68 1.39
C TYR A 511 -3.14 5.67 0.15
N THR A 512 -3.39 4.77 -0.78
CA THR A 512 -2.43 4.39 -1.83
C THR A 512 -2.95 4.63 -3.24
N HIS A 513 -3.88 5.58 -3.43
CA HIS A 513 -4.48 5.88 -4.73
C HIS A 513 -5.44 4.78 -5.24
N GLY A 514 -6.22 4.20 -4.34
CA GLY A 514 -7.26 3.22 -4.64
C GLY A 514 -6.73 1.96 -5.31
N PHE A 515 -7.59 1.34 -6.12
CA PHE A 515 -7.27 0.09 -6.83
C PHE A 515 -6.23 0.22 -7.94
N LEU A 516 -5.88 1.45 -8.34
CA LEU A 516 -4.88 1.66 -9.37
C LEU A 516 -3.51 1.13 -8.91
N SER A 517 -3.09 1.46 -7.69
CA SER A 517 -1.84 0.96 -7.11
C SER A 517 -1.84 -0.57 -6.94
N THR A 518 -2.89 -1.12 -6.33
CA THR A 518 -2.99 -2.58 -6.15
C THR A 518 -2.86 -3.32 -7.49
N THR A 519 -3.48 -2.79 -8.54
CA THR A 519 -3.40 -3.36 -9.89
C THR A 519 -1.97 -3.34 -10.45
N ILE A 520 -1.31 -2.18 -10.37
CA ILE A 520 0.03 -1.97 -10.95
C ILE A 520 1.08 -2.84 -10.26
N TYR A 521 1.05 -2.92 -8.93
CA TYR A 521 2.14 -3.47 -8.15
C TYR A 521 1.90 -4.89 -7.65
N LEU A 522 0.67 -5.25 -7.27
CA LEU A 522 0.43 -6.47 -6.50
C LEU A 522 -0.18 -7.61 -7.31
N LEU A 523 -1.13 -7.33 -8.22
CA LEU A 523 -1.89 -8.40 -8.90
C LEU A 523 -1.02 -9.37 -9.71
N ARG A 524 0.19 -8.95 -10.11
CA ARG A 524 1.17 -9.83 -10.78
C ARG A 524 1.73 -10.95 -9.91
N TYR A 525 1.58 -10.84 -8.60
CA TYR A 525 2.03 -11.82 -7.62
C TYR A 525 0.84 -12.59 -7.05
N LEU A 526 -0.34 -12.52 -7.68
CA LEU A 526 -1.44 -13.43 -7.40
C LEU A 526 -1.35 -14.64 -8.31
N GLN A 527 -1.66 -15.80 -7.75
CA GLN A 527 -1.92 -16.99 -8.55
C GLN A 527 -3.10 -16.72 -9.51
N PRO A 528 -3.10 -17.33 -10.71
CA PRO A 528 -4.12 -17.06 -11.72
C PRO A 528 -5.56 -17.23 -11.21
N GLY A 529 -6.40 -16.22 -11.48
CA GLY A 529 -7.82 -16.24 -11.13
C GLY A 529 -8.12 -15.97 -9.65
N GLN A 530 -7.10 -15.71 -8.82
CA GLN A 530 -7.25 -15.39 -7.40
C GLN A 530 -7.49 -13.90 -7.14
N LEU A 531 -7.75 -13.60 -5.86
CA LEU A 531 -8.24 -12.31 -5.39
C LEU A 531 -7.23 -11.58 -4.51
N ALA A 532 -7.16 -10.25 -4.69
CA ALA A 532 -6.70 -9.32 -3.66
C ALA A 532 -7.91 -8.62 -3.06
N ILE A 533 -8.11 -8.79 -1.75
CA ILE A 533 -9.29 -8.36 -1.01
C ILE A 533 -8.94 -7.16 -0.12
N SER A 534 -9.85 -6.18 -0.03
CA SER A 534 -9.67 -4.97 0.77
C SER A 534 -11.01 -4.36 1.18
N ASN A 535 -10.97 -3.47 2.18
CA ASN A 535 -12.08 -2.63 2.62
C ASN A 535 -11.79 -1.14 2.34
N ILE A 536 -12.82 -0.30 2.41
CA ILE A 536 -12.70 1.17 2.44
C ILE A 536 -13.24 1.63 3.79
N LEU A 537 -12.38 2.18 4.64
CA LEU A 537 -12.72 2.53 6.02
C LEU A 537 -12.37 3.97 6.38
N LEU A 538 -11.42 4.60 5.69
CA LEU A 538 -10.94 5.94 6.04
C LEU A 538 -12.01 7.03 5.86
N ASN A 539 -12.76 6.95 4.76
CA ASN A 539 -13.68 8.01 4.31
C ASN A 539 -14.94 7.41 3.68
N SER A 540 -15.38 6.25 4.16
CA SER A 540 -16.50 5.48 3.61
C SER A 540 -17.75 6.32 3.31
N GLY A 541 -18.07 7.30 4.17
CA GLY A 541 -19.21 8.21 4.02
C GLY A 541 -19.14 9.19 2.84
N VAL A 542 -17.99 9.37 2.18
CA VAL A 542 -17.87 10.28 1.02
C VAL A 542 -18.29 9.60 -0.30
N TRP A 543 -18.29 8.27 -0.33
CA TRP A 543 -18.51 7.48 -1.54
C TRP A 543 -19.98 7.10 -1.68
N ARG A 544 -20.62 7.45 -2.81
CA ARG A 544 -22.02 7.03 -3.06
C ARG A 544 -22.09 5.59 -3.54
N SER A 545 -21.03 5.13 -4.20
CA SER A 545 -20.93 3.77 -4.76
C SER A 545 -19.48 3.36 -4.98
N MET A 546 -19.27 2.06 -5.23
CA MET A 546 -17.97 1.55 -5.67
C MET A 546 -17.48 2.16 -6.98
N VAL A 547 -18.42 2.58 -7.84
CA VAL A 547 -18.11 3.22 -9.10
C VAL A 547 -17.41 4.55 -8.86
N ASP A 548 -17.87 5.34 -7.88
CA ASP A 548 -17.26 6.63 -7.55
C ASP A 548 -15.86 6.47 -6.95
N PHE A 549 -15.66 5.44 -6.11
CA PHE A 549 -14.35 5.10 -5.56
C PHE A 549 -13.35 4.74 -6.67
N CYS A 550 -13.74 3.84 -7.57
CA CYS A 550 -12.90 3.42 -8.69
C CYS A 550 -12.62 4.60 -9.64
N TYR A 551 -13.65 5.37 -9.99
CA TYR A 551 -13.52 6.48 -10.92
C TYR A 551 -12.65 7.59 -10.33
N SER A 552 -12.77 7.91 -9.05
CA SER A 552 -11.96 8.96 -8.43
C SER A 552 -10.46 8.73 -8.51
N HIS A 553 -10.03 7.48 -8.34
CA HIS A 553 -8.62 7.13 -8.31
C HIS A 553 -8.06 6.68 -9.66
N ALA A 554 -8.86 5.99 -10.49
CA ALA A 554 -8.41 5.43 -11.76
C ALA A 554 -8.92 6.17 -12.99
N LEU A 555 -9.91 7.06 -12.85
CA LEU A 555 -10.68 7.67 -13.94
C LEU A 555 -11.27 6.62 -14.89
N LEU A 556 -11.66 5.48 -14.33
CA LEU A 556 -12.28 4.34 -15.02
C LEU A 556 -13.47 3.84 -14.22
N HIS A 557 -14.54 3.47 -14.93
CA HIS A 557 -15.60 2.70 -14.33
C HIS A 557 -15.12 1.24 -14.11
N PRO A 558 -15.64 0.53 -13.10
CA PRO A 558 -15.28 -0.87 -12.85
C PRO A 558 -15.36 -1.79 -14.08
N ILE A 559 -16.34 -1.56 -14.97
CA ILE A 559 -16.52 -2.32 -16.22
C ILE A 559 -15.36 -2.15 -17.22
N ASP A 560 -14.60 -1.07 -17.09
CA ASP A 560 -13.48 -0.74 -17.97
C ASP A 560 -12.14 -1.29 -17.45
N PHE A 561 -12.06 -1.71 -16.18
CA PHE A 561 -10.84 -2.27 -15.59
C PHE A 561 -10.30 -3.46 -16.40
N PRO A 562 -11.13 -4.42 -16.89
CA PRO A 562 -10.62 -5.51 -17.72
C PRO A 562 -9.89 -5.01 -18.97
N ARG A 563 -10.44 -4.02 -19.68
CA ARG A 563 -9.93 -3.55 -20.98
C ARG A 563 -8.76 -2.57 -20.89
N PHE A 564 -8.53 -1.94 -19.73
CA PHE A 564 -7.39 -1.05 -19.49
C PHE A 564 -6.35 -1.62 -18.54
N LEU A 565 -6.78 -2.22 -17.43
CA LEU A 565 -5.90 -2.62 -16.33
C LEU A 565 -5.69 -4.13 -16.22
N GLY A 566 -6.48 -4.93 -16.96
CA GLY A 566 -6.32 -6.38 -17.00
C GLY A 566 -6.78 -7.09 -15.71
N CYS A 567 -7.72 -6.49 -14.99
CA CYS A 567 -8.30 -7.04 -13.77
C CYS A 567 -9.82 -6.81 -13.74
N GLU A 568 -10.53 -7.57 -12.91
CA GLU A 568 -11.95 -7.39 -12.64
C GLU A 568 -12.13 -6.84 -11.23
N VAL A 569 -13.02 -5.85 -11.06
CA VAL A 569 -13.45 -5.38 -9.75
C VAL A 569 -14.66 -6.18 -9.30
N ILE A 570 -14.59 -6.78 -8.12
CA ILE A 570 -15.66 -7.57 -7.51
C ILE A 570 -16.12 -6.88 -6.24
N TYR A 571 -17.43 -6.73 -6.08
CA TYR A 571 -18.06 -6.19 -4.88
C TYR A 571 -19.37 -6.93 -4.61
N THR A 572 -19.74 -7.10 -3.34
CA THR A 572 -20.86 -7.97 -2.95
C THR A 572 -22.22 -7.28 -2.99
N ARG A 573 -22.36 -6.01 -2.52
CA ARG A 573 -23.67 -5.33 -2.45
C ARG A 573 -23.70 -3.88 -2.95
N MET A 574 -22.77 -3.48 -3.83
CA MET A 574 -22.62 -2.12 -4.38
C MET A 574 -22.36 -1.00 -3.35
N GLN A 575 -22.28 -1.31 -2.06
CA GLN A 575 -21.96 -0.36 -0.99
C GLN A 575 -20.44 -0.32 -0.74
N THR A 576 -19.95 0.83 -0.30
CA THR A 576 -18.52 1.06 0.00
C THR A 576 -18.07 0.50 1.35
N TRP A 577 -19.00 0.03 2.18
CA TRP A 577 -18.75 -0.59 3.47
C TRP A 577 -18.43 -2.09 3.39
N ASP A 578 -18.68 -2.71 2.23
CA ASP A 578 -18.46 -4.14 2.04
C ASP A 578 -17.04 -4.44 1.58
N GLU A 579 -16.63 -5.69 1.80
CA GLU A 579 -15.41 -6.25 1.20
C GLU A 579 -15.48 -6.17 -0.32
N MET A 580 -14.37 -5.74 -0.89
CA MET A 580 -14.16 -5.68 -2.32
C MET A 580 -12.94 -6.52 -2.69
N ALA A 581 -12.88 -6.91 -3.95
CA ALA A 581 -11.70 -7.56 -4.47
C ALA A 581 -11.34 -7.11 -5.88
N LEU A 582 -10.05 -7.21 -6.17
CA LEU A 582 -9.55 -7.26 -7.53
C LEU A 582 -9.21 -8.71 -7.87
N LYS A 583 -9.72 -9.18 -9.01
CA LYS A 583 -9.38 -10.47 -9.57
C LYS A 583 -8.40 -10.30 -10.72
N ALA A 584 -7.26 -10.98 -10.63
CA ALA A 584 -6.28 -11.00 -11.70
C ALA A 584 -6.83 -11.75 -12.92
N MET A 585 -6.69 -11.17 -14.12
CA MET A 585 -7.00 -11.86 -15.38
C MET A 585 -5.72 -12.43 -16.01
N PRO A 586 -5.84 -13.46 -16.87
CA PRO A 586 -4.72 -13.90 -17.69
C PRO A 586 -4.19 -12.77 -18.58
N LEU A 587 -2.88 -12.52 -18.52
CA LEU A 587 -2.18 -11.51 -19.30
C LEU A 587 -1.12 -12.17 -20.22
N PRO A 588 -0.84 -11.61 -21.41
CA PRO A 588 -1.48 -10.44 -22.00
C PRO A 588 -2.89 -10.75 -22.52
N ARG A 589 -3.76 -9.74 -22.55
CA ARG A 589 -5.10 -9.84 -23.16
C ARG A 589 -5.01 -9.61 -24.66
N GLN A 590 -5.98 -10.18 -25.38
CA GLN A 590 -6.09 -10.02 -26.83
C GLN A 590 -6.43 -8.56 -27.18
N ILE A 591 -5.75 -7.99 -28.18
CA ILE A 591 -5.87 -6.56 -28.52
C ILE A 591 -7.30 -6.08 -28.80
N HIS A 592 -8.16 -6.92 -29.39
CA HIS A 592 -9.56 -6.58 -29.65
C HIS A 592 -10.45 -6.55 -28.39
N ARG A 593 -9.93 -7.01 -27.24
CA ARG A 593 -10.55 -6.93 -25.91
C ARG A 593 -10.02 -5.76 -25.08
N LEU A 594 -9.03 -5.04 -25.60
CA LEU A 594 -8.43 -3.86 -24.99
C LEU A 594 -9.08 -2.58 -25.53
N ALA A 595 -8.89 -1.48 -24.81
CA ALA A 595 -9.23 -0.16 -25.32
C ALA A 595 -8.44 0.16 -26.61
N SER A 596 -9.03 0.93 -27.50
CA SER A 596 -8.34 1.42 -28.70
C SER A 596 -7.17 2.35 -28.32
N LYS A 597 -6.23 2.56 -29.25
CA LYS A 597 -5.11 3.49 -29.05
C LYS A 597 -5.58 4.89 -28.62
N LYS A 598 -6.64 5.39 -29.24
CA LYS A 598 -7.21 6.71 -28.93
C LYS A 598 -7.75 6.74 -27.49
N GLU A 599 -8.60 5.78 -27.13
CA GLU A 599 -9.16 5.70 -25.77
C GLU A 599 -8.05 5.59 -24.71
N LEU A 600 -7.01 4.80 -24.99
CA LEU A 600 -5.85 4.68 -24.13
C LEU A 600 -5.12 6.01 -23.94
N HIS A 601 -4.81 6.72 -25.03
CA HIS A 601 -4.11 8.02 -24.98
C HIS A 601 -4.95 9.09 -24.28
N ASP A 602 -6.26 9.14 -24.55
CA ASP A 602 -7.17 10.07 -23.89
C ASP A 602 -7.27 9.81 -22.38
N TRP A 603 -7.33 8.53 -21.96
CA TRP A 603 -7.32 8.16 -20.55
C TRP A 603 -5.98 8.48 -19.88
N LEU A 604 -4.85 8.11 -20.49
CA LEU A 604 -3.51 8.43 -19.97
C LEU A 604 -3.29 9.93 -19.84
N ALA A 605 -3.76 10.74 -20.79
CA ALA A 605 -3.68 12.19 -20.70
C ALA A 605 -4.48 12.72 -19.50
N ARG A 606 -5.75 12.30 -19.33
CA ARG A 606 -6.57 12.70 -18.18
C ARG A 606 -5.93 12.31 -16.84
N LEU A 607 -5.47 11.06 -16.73
CA LEU A 607 -4.84 10.57 -15.51
C LEU A 607 -3.54 11.32 -15.20
N LEU A 608 -2.70 11.59 -16.20
CA LEU A 608 -1.51 12.41 -16.05
C LEU A 608 -1.88 13.80 -15.51
N LEU A 609 -2.85 14.48 -16.11
CA LEU A 609 -3.24 15.83 -15.66
C LEU A 609 -3.76 15.85 -14.22
N CYS A 610 -4.49 14.81 -13.78
CA CYS A 610 -4.91 14.66 -12.38
C CYS A 610 -3.75 14.33 -11.42
N ILE A 611 -2.68 13.70 -11.90
CA ILE A 611 -1.46 13.47 -11.10
C ILE A 611 -0.66 14.77 -10.96
N LEU A 612 -0.56 15.55 -12.04
CA LEU A 612 0.15 16.84 -12.06
C LEU A 612 -0.54 17.92 -11.22
N ARG A 613 -1.87 17.83 -11.07
CA ARG A 613 -2.68 18.69 -10.21
C ARG A 613 -3.84 17.88 -9.63
N ASN A 614 -3.78 17.61 -8.32
CA ASN A 614 -4.86 16.95 -7.60
C ASN A 614 -6.12 17.83 -7.51
N GLY A 615 -7.28 17.19 -7.31
CA GLY A 615 -8.51 17.88 -6.88
C GLY A 615 -8.34 18.59 -5.53
N GLU A 616 -9.24 19.52 -5.23
CA GLU A 616 -9.18 20.29 -3.98
C GLU A 616 -9.54 19.41 -2.77
N TYR A 617 -8.83 19.66 -1.67
CA TYR A 617 -9.01 18.97 -0.40
C TYR A 617 -10.44 19.12 0.16
N ARG A 618 -10.97 18.02 0.70
CA ARG A 618 -12.09 18.05 1.64
C ARG A 618 -11.59 17.73 3.04
N GLY A 619 -11.96 18.57 3.99
CA GLY A 619 -11.68 18.39 5.43
C GLY A 619 -11.99 16.99 5.94
N ALA A 620 -11.29 16.59 7.00
CA ALA A 620 -11.71 15.44 7.80
C ALA A 620 -13.18 15.63 8.27
N PRO A 621 -13.99 14.55 8.33
CA PRO A 621 -13.65 13.14 8.09
C PRO A 621 -13.77 12.71 6.62
N THR A 622 -13.89 13.64 5.66
CA THR A 622 -14.21 13.33 4.24
C THR A 622 -13.00 13.41 3.30
N ARG A 623 -11.78 13.33 3.82
CA ARG A 623 -10.54 13.42 3.03
C ARG A 623 -10.44 12.29 2.02
N VAL A 624 -10.00 12.57 0.79
CA VAL A 624 -9.76 11.58 -0.28
C VAL A 624 -8.29 11.67 -0.70
N PRO A 625 -7.41 10.79 -0.21
CA PRO A 625 -5.99 10.83 -0.58
C PRO A 625 -5.76 10.52 -2.06
N MET A 626 -5.06 11.42 -2.77
CA MET A 626 -4.64 11.23 -4.17
C MET A 626 -3.10 11.27 -4.27
N PRO A 627 -2.40 10.24 -3.76
CA PRO A 627 -0.96 10.34 -3.52
C PRO A 627 -0.09 10.10 -4.76
N ALA A 628 -0.64 9.64 -5.88
CA ALA A 628 0.14 9.29 -7.06
C ALA A 628 1.05 10.42 -7.54
N ASN A 629 2.24 10.05 -7.99
CA ASN A 629 3.19 10.93 -8.64
C ASN A 629 3.60 10.38 -10.03
N LEU A 630 4.57 11.02 -10.68
CA LEU A 630 5.07 10.58 -11.98
C LEU A 630 5.79 9.21 -11.92
N GLY A 631 6.36 8.81 -10.78
CA GLY A 631 6.93 7.48 -10.59
C GLY A 631 5.87 6.38 -10.75
N MET A 632 4.74 6.51 -10.05
CA MET A 632 3.60 5.59 -10.22
C MET A 632 3.06 5.60 -11.66
N PHE A 633 3.02 6.76 -12.31
CA PHE A 633 2.59 6.86 -13.70
C PHE A 633 3.49 6.04 -14.63
N PHE A 634 4.81 6.06 -14.44
CA PHE A 634 5.72 5.22 -15.22
C PHE A 634 5.57 3.72 -14.94
N HIS A 635 5.31 3.32 -13.69
CA HIS A 635 4.94 1.94 -13.39
C HIS A 635 3.64 1.51 -14.08
N LEU A 636 2.65 2.39 -14.16
CA LEU A 636 1.43 2.14 -14.94
C LEU A 636 1.75 1.88 -16.41
N LEU A 637 2.60 2.70 -17.04
CA LEU A 637 2.98 2.53 -18.45
C LEU A 637 3.65 1.17 -18.71
N VAL A 638 4.48 0.71 -17.77
CA VAL A 638 5.08 -0.64 -17.82
C VAL A 638 4.02 -1.72 -17.64
N HIS A 639 3.09 -1.55 -16.70
CA HIS A 639 1.97 -2.47 -16.48
C HIS A 639 1.09 -2.63 -17.73
N LEU A 640 0.79 -1.53 -18.44
CA LEU A 640 -0.04 -1.57 -19.65
C LEU A 640 0.56 -2.42 -20.77
N CYS A 641 1.88 -2.45 -20.91
CA CYS A 641 2.54 -3.36 -21.86
C CYS A 641 2.30 -4.83 -21.47
N ARG A 642 2.32 -5.14 -20.16
CA ARG A 642 2.00 -6.48 -19.64
C ARG A 642 0.53 -6.85 -19.82
N VAL A 643 -0.37 -5.87 -19.71
CA VAL A 643 -1.80 -6.05 -20.02
C VAL A 643 -2.01 -6.48 -21.47
N GLY A 644 -1.11 -6.13 -22.38
CA GLY A 644 -1.14 -6.50 -23.79
C GLY A 644 -1.29 -5.31 -24.74
N PHE A 645 -1.23 -4.07 -24.23
CA PHE A 645 -1.18 -2.90 -25.11
C PHE A 645 0.11 -2.90 -25.92
N PRO A 646 0.06 -2.61 -27.23
CA PRO A 646 1.27 -2.56 -28.04
C PRO A 646 2.29 -1.57 -27.49
N ALA A 647 3.53 -2.02 -27.25
CA ALA A 647 4.62 -1.20 -26.69
C ALA A 647 4.80 0.14 -27.42
N HIS A 648 4.70 0.15 -28.76
CA HIS A 648 4.80 1.38 -29.55
C HIS A 648 3.66 2.38 -29.29
N TRP A 649 2.46 1.96 -28.87
CA TRP A 649 1.40 2.90 -28.48
C TRP A 649 1.78 3.63 -27.20
N ILE A 650 2.38 2.92 -26.24
CA ILE A 650 2.87 3.51 -24.99
C ILE A 650 4.08 4.41 -25.26
N GLY A 651 5.04 3.92 -26.06
CA GLY A 651 6.21 4.68 -26.49
C GLY A 651 5.84 5.99 -27.20
N ASP A 652 4.87 5.98 -28.12
CA ASP A 652 4.38 7.20 -28.78
C ASP A 652 3.82 8.22 -27.77
N PHE A 653 3.12 7.76 -26.72
CA PHE A 653 2.59 8.64 -25.68
C PHE A 653 3.73 9.25 -24.86
N VAL A 654 4.69 8.43 -24.40
CA VAL A 654 5.85 8.90 -23.64
C VAL A 654 6.73 9.83 -24.47
N GLN A 655 6.86 9.58 -25.77
CA GLN A 655 7.57 10.48 -26.68
C GLN A 655 6.95 11.88 -26.66
N ALA A 656 5.61 11.98 -26.68
CA ALA A 656 4.92 13.26 -26.58
C ALA A 656 5.14 13.97 -25.22
N LEU A 657 5.36 13.21 -24.14
CA LEU A 657 5.70 13.77 -22.84
C LEU A 657 7.11 14.36 -22.83
N VAL A 658 8.11 13.56 -23.21
CA VAL A 658 9.52 13.98 -23.16
C VAL A 658 9.84 15.08 -24.18
N SER A 659 9.12 15.12 -25.30
CA SER A 659 9.24 16.18 -26.31
C SER A 659 8.38 17.41 -26.01
N ASN A 660 7.57 17.39 -24.95
CA ASN A 660 6.61 18.45 -24.61
C ASN A 660 5.71 18.81 -25.81
N THR A 661 5.07 17.80 -26.40
CA THR A 661 4.17 17.91 -27.58
C THR A 661 2.82 17.25 -27.38
N LEU A 662 2.45 16.88 -26.15
CA LEU A 662 1.17 16.26 -25.86
C LEU A 662 0.00 17.18 -26.24
N LEU A 663 -0.86 16.70 -27.14
CA LEU A 663 -2.11 17.33 -27.53
C LEU A 663 -3.28 16.56 -26.92
N THR A 664 -4.19 17.26 -26.23
CA THR A 664 -5.37 16.62 -25.62
C THR A 664 -6.52 17.61 -25.40
N ASP A 665 -7.75 17.09 -25.39
CA ASP A 665 -8.95 17.77 -24.92
C ASP A 665 -9.19 17.55 -23.40
N ALA A 666 -8.36 16.75 -22.74
CA ALA A 666 -8.37 16.61 -21.29
C ALA A 666 -8.02 17.95 -20.60
N ARG A 667 -8.54 18.13 -19.39
CA ARG A 667 -8.13 19.20 -18.48
C ARG A 667 -7.67 18.62 -17.15
N PRO A 668 -7.04 19.41 -16.27
CA PRO A 668 -6.94 19.07 -14.86
C PRO A 668 -8.31 19.14 -14.20
N TYR A 669 -8.60 18.21 -13.29
CA TYR A 669 -9.79 18.31 -12.47
C TYR A 669 -9.57 19.42 -11.43
N VAL A 670 -10.39 20.47 -11.48
CA VAL A 670 -10.27 21.65 -10.59
C VAL A 670 -11.26 21.68 -9.42
N GLY A 671 -12.17 20.72 -9.34
CA GLY A 671 -13.18 20.64 -8.28
C GLY A 671 -12.68 20.00 -6.98
N GLN A 672 -13.56 19.90 -5.99
CA GLN A 672 -13.32 19.18 -4.74
C GLN A 672 -13.42 17.66 -4.92
N LEU A 673 -12.50 16.92 -4.32
CA LEU A 673 -12.56 15.46 -4.30
C LEU A 673 -13.80 14.96 -3.52
N PRO A 674 -14.40 13.80 -3.87
CA PRO A 674 -14.01 12.85 -4.91
C PRO A 674 -14.33 13.33 -6.33
N ILE A 675 -13.58 12.82 -7.32
CA ILE A 675 -13.83 13.14 -8.73
C ILE A 675 -15.08 12.39 -9.18
N THR A 676 -16.08 13.13 -9.66
CA THR A 676 -17.34 12.54 -10.07
C THR A 676 -17.32 12.09 -11.52
N SER A 677 -18.13 11.09 -11.85
CA SER A 677 -18.17 10.50 -13.19
C SER A 677 -18.60 11.48 -14.28
N GLU A 678 -19.31 12.57 -13.95
CA GLU A 678 -19.67 13.63 -14.89
C GLU A 678 -18.44 14.32 -15.49
N TYR A 679 -17.28 14.23 -14.83
CA TYR A 679 -16.04 14.78 -15.33
C TYR A 679 -15.65 14.26 -16.72
N ILE A 680 -15.97 12.99 -17.05
CA ILE A 680 -15.65 12.41 -18.36
C ILE A 680 -16.42 13.06 -19.51
N GLN A 681 -17.56 13.69 -19.21
CA GLN A 681 -18.48 14.24 -20.21
C GLN A 681 -18.07 15.65 -20.66
N GLN A 682 -17.10 16.26 -20.00
CA GLN A 682 -16.64 17.60 -20.33
C GLN A 682 -15.91 17.59 -21.68
N LYS A 683 -16.50 18.28 -22.67
CA LYS A 683 -15.88 18.51 -23.97
C LYS A 683 -15.10 19.81 -23.93
N ASN A 684 -13.80 19.74 -24.20
CA ASN A 684 -12.94 20.92 -24.30
C ASN A 684 -12.25 20.96 -25.66
N PRO A 685 -11.77 22.13 -26.11
CA PRO A 685 -10.91 22.20 -27.28
C PRO A 685 -9.59 21.47 -27.02
N VAL A 686 -9.04 20.85 -28.07
CA VAL A 686 -7.70 20.25 -28.03
C VAL A 686 -6.68 21.36 -27.85
N ILE A 687 -5.80 21.21 -26.86
CA ILE A 687 -4.69 22.12 -26.58
C ILE A 687 -3.38 21.35 -26.46
N LYS A 688 -2.27 22.08 -26.61
CA LYS A 688 -0.95 21.59 -26.25
C LYS A 688 -0.75 21.75 -24.75
N VAL A 689 -0.54 20.64 -24.05
CA VAL A 689 -0.21 20.65 -22.63
C VAL A 689 1.21 21.18 -22.45
N ASN A 690 1.39 22.10 -21.51
CA ASN A 690 2.70 22.59 -21.13
C ASN A 690 3.31 21.74 -20.02
N LEU A 691 4.22 20.83 -20.40
CA LEU A 691 4.94 19.95 -19.49
C LEU A 691 6.32 20.50 -19.08
N SER A 692 6.70 21.70 -19.56
CA SER A 692 8.01 22.27 -19.23
C SER A 692 8.29 22.41 -17.73
N PRO A 693 7.31 22.67 -16.84
CA PRO A 693 7.57 22.72 -15.41
C PRO A 693 7.93 21.36 -14.80
N TRP A 694 7.55 20.22 -15.38
CA TRP A 694 7.87 18.91 -14.80
C TRP A 694 9.13 18.28 -15.41
N ARG A 695 9.86 19.03 -16.25
CA ARG A 695 11.00 18.52 -17.00
C ARG A 695 12.09 17.96 -16.10
N ALA A 696 12.51 18.68 -15.06
CA ALA A 696 13.53 18.21 -14.12
C ALA A 696 13.13 16.91 -13.43
N ASN A 697 11.86 16.74 -13.06
CA ASN A 697 11.36 15.50 -12.47
C ASN A 697 11.33 14.36 -13.51
N LEU A 698 10.87 14.62 -14.73
CA LEU A 698 10.82 13.64 -15.82
C LEU A 698 12.22 13.15 -16.21
N GLU A 699 13.20 14.04 -16.27
CA GLU A 699 14.60 13.70 -16.56
C GLU A 699 15.16 12.71 -15.54
N VAL A 700 14.89 12.90 -14.25
CA VAL A 700 15.31 11.95 -13.19
C VAL A 700 14.70 10.57 -13.41
N ILE A 701 13.38 10.50 -13.66
CA ILE A 701 12.67 9.23 -13.83
C ILE A 701 13.20 8.50 -15.07
N VAL A 702 13.27 9.20 -16.20
CA VAL A 702 13.70 8.62 -17.47
C VAL A 702 15.17 8.21 -17.43
N ALA A 703 16.07 9.05 -16.92
CA ALA A 703 17.49 8.71 -16.78
C ALA A 703 17.70 7.48 -15.89
N SER A 704 16.91 7.35 -14.82
CA SER A 704 16.99 6.23 -13.88
C SER A 704 16.43 4.92 -14.46
N THR A 705 15.42 5.00 -15.32
CA THR A 705 14.59 3.84 -15.69
C THR A 705 14.58 3.47 -17.16
N LYS A 706 15.17 4.27 -18.07
CA LYS A 706 15.13 4.06 -19.53
C LYS A 706 15.34 2.60 -19.96
N ALA A 707 16.37 1.94 -19.44
CA ALA A 707 16.72 0.56 -19.79
C ALA A 707 15.76 -0.51 -19.23
N SER A 708 14.80 -0.12 -18.39
CA SER A 708 13.75 -1.00 -17.86
C SER A 708 12.41 -0.84 -18.57
N LEU A 709 12.25 0.18 -19.42
CA LEU A 709 11.00 0.44 -20.13
C LEU A 709 10.81 -0.62 -21.23
N PRO A 710 9.64 -1.28 -21.31
CA PRO A 710 9.35 -2.28 -22.35
C PRO A 710 8.99 -1.63 -23.71
N PHE A 711 9.35 -0.37 -23.90
CA PHE A 711 9.08 0.42 -25.11
C PHE A 711 10.20 1.43 -25.34
N ALA A 712 10.45 1.73 -26.62
CA ALA A 712 11.46 2.69 -27.05
C ALA A 712 10.99 4.15 -26.87
N VAL A 713 11.91 5.01 -26.47
CA VAL A 713 11.73 6.47 -26.40
C VAL A 713 13.01 7.15 -26.87
N SER A 714 12.89 8.07 -27.84
CA SER A 714 13.97 8.98 -28.24
C SER A 714 14.08 10.08 -27.21
N LEU A 715 15.23 10.15 -26.54
CA LEU A 715 15.49 11.24 -25.61
C LEU A 715 16.20 12.38 -26.34
N PRO A 716 15.81 13.64 -26.10
CA PRO A 716 16.58 14.78 -26.56
C PRO A 716 18.05 14.70 -26.11
N PRO A 717 19.02 15.16 -26.93
CA PRO A 717 20.46 15.08 -26.60
C PRO A 717 20.84 15.70 -25.26
N GLU A 718 20.08 16.69 -24.80
CA GLU A 718 20.29 17.38 -23.54
C GLU A 718 19.72 16.65 -22.32
N PHE A 719 19.05 15.50 -22.48
CA PHE A 719 18.61 14.70 -21.34
C PHE A 719 19.81 14.12 -20.58
N PRO A 720 19.80 14.15 -19.25
CA PRO A 720 20.89 13.62 -18.44
C PRO A 720 20.99 12.10 -18.54
N THR A 721 22.18 11.57 -18.31
CA THR A 721 22.37 10.14 -18.03
C THR A 721 22.12 9.85 -16.56
N PHE A 722 21.98 8.58 -16.18
CA PHE A 722 21.86 8.21 -14.76
C PHE A 722 23.05 8.68 -13.91
N ALA A 723 24.27 8.72 -14.49
CA ALA A 723 25.47 9.17 -13.80
C ALA A 723 25.42 10.67 -13.44
N ASP A 724 24.54 11.43 -14.08
CA ASP A 724 24.36 12.87 -13.83
C ASP A 724 23.27 13.15 -12.78
N ILE A 725 22.56 12.12 -12.31
CA ILE A 725 21.48 12.25 -11.31
C ILE A 725 22.07 12.10 -9.91
N PHE A 726 21.94 13.15 -9.10
CA PHE A 726 22.41 13.18 -7.72
C PHE A 726 21.29 13.42 -6.73
N LEU A 727 21.52 13.02 -5.48
CA LEU A 727 20.68 13.35 -4.34
C LEU A 727 21.12 14.72 -3.80
N TYR A 728 20.16 15.58 -3.56
CA TYR A 728 20.34 16.89 -2.95
C TYR A 728 19.46 17.01 -1.72
N SER A 729 19.88 17.85 -0.78
CA SER A 729 19.13 18.14 0.43
C SER A 729 19.26 19.59 0.86
N ALA A 730 18.33 20.02 1.70
CA ALA A 730 18.37 21.32 2.34
C ALA A 730 17.62 21.33 3.67
N ARG A 731 17.90 22.36 4.48
CA ARG A 731 17.13 22.69 5.68
C ARG A 731 16.02 23.69 5.35
N ILE A 732 14.78 23.32 5.59
CA ILE A 732 13.58 24.12 5.32
C ILE A 732 12.98 24.66 6.61
N THR A 733 12.16 25.70 6.50
CA THR A 733 11.44 26.30 7.63
C THR A 733 9.95 26.29 7.33
N PRO A 734 9.09 25.77 8.22
CA PRO A 734 7.64 25.84 8.06
C PRO A 734 7.16 27.30 7.92
N ALA A 735 6.14 27.55 7.10
CA ALA A 735 5.52 28.86 7.00
C ALA A 735 4.67 29.17 8.26
N LEU A 736 4.91 30.33 8.90
CA LEU A 736 4.29 30.73 10.18
C LEU A 736 2.76 31.01 10.12
N LEU A 737 2.20 31.20 8.93
CA LEU A 737 0.80 31.58 8.71
C LEU A 737 -0.02 30.37 8.24
N MET A 738 -0.37 29.45 9.15
CA MET A 738 -1.33 28.40 8.79
C MET A 738 -2.40 28.18 9.88
N PRO A 739 -3.45 29.04 9.94
CA PRO A 739 -4.65 28.81 10.77
C PRO A 739 -5.40 27.50 10.43
N TRP A 740 -5.01 26.82 9.35
CA TRP A 740 -5.65 25.63 8.80
C TRP A 740 -4.86 24.34 9.03
N MET A 741 -3.68 24.38 9.67
CA MET A 741 -2.93 23.15 10.00
C MET A 741 -3.79 22.17 10.81
N ASP A 742 -4.64 22.67 11.70
CA ASP A 742 -5.61 21.85 12.46
C ASP A 742 -6.67 21.15 11.57
N THR A 743 -6.83 21.59 10.31
CA THR A 743 -7.79 21.01 9.35
C THR A 743 -7.17 20.01 8.38
N PHE A 744 -5.84 19.93 8.30
CA PHE A 744 -5.13 19.05 7.37
C PHE A 744 -4.46 17.89 8.12
N SER A 745 -4.51 16.70 7.54
CA SER A 745 -3.69 15.60 8.03
C SER A 745 -2.25 15.75 7.56
N GLU A 746 -1.31 15.70 8.51
CA GLU A 746 0.13 15.72 8.27
C GLU A 746 0.65 14.43 7.62
N PHE A 747 -0.11 13.33 7.76
CA PHE A 747 0.18 12.01 7.22
C PHE A 747 -0.28 11.83 5.76
N THR A 748 -1.02 12.79 5.20
CA THR A 748 -1.50 12.67 3.81
C THR A 748 -0.38 13.00 2.82
N ASN A 749 -0.14 12.08 1.91
CA ASN A 749 0.84 12.19 0.83
C ASN A 749 0.39 13.19 -0.25
N THR A 750 0.61 14.49 -0.01
CA THR A 750 0.22 15.58 -0.94
C THR A 750 1.33 16.60 -1.21
N LEU A 751 2.52 16.43 -0.63
CA LEU A 751 3.61 17.39 -0.78
C LEU A 751 4.36 17.19 -2.09
N GLY A 752 4.57 18.31 -2.78
CA GLY A 752 5.53 18.47 -3.87
C GLY A 752 6.46 19.65 -3.60
N MET A 753 7.38 19.90 -4.52
CA MET A 753 8.32 21.01 -4.45
C MET A 753 8.23 21.87 -5.71
N ILE A 754 8.22 23.18 -5.53
CA ILE A 754 8.32 24.17 -6.60
C ILE A 754 9.70 24.81 -6.52
N LEU A 755 10.46 24.72 -7.60
CA LEU A 755 11.73 25.39 -7.85
C LEU A 755 11.44 26.52 -8.84
N TYR A 756 11.72 27.76 -8.51
CA TYR A 756 11.39 28.88 -9.39
C TYR A 756 12.44 29.98 -9.36
N LYS A 757 12.55 30.68 -10.48
CA LYS A 757 13.38 31.86 -10.60
C LYS A 757 12.63 33.08 -10.06
N PRO A 758 13.12 33.76 -9.01
CA PRO A 758 12.46 34.94 -8.47
C PRO A 758 12.37 36.04 -9.55
N HIS A 759 11.16 36.52 -9.84
CA HIS A 759 10.94 37.61 -10.78
C HIS A 759 9.68 38.41 -10.41
N GLY A 760 9.82 39.71 -10.14
CA GLY A 760 8.69 40.57 -9.77
C GLY A 760 7.93 40.07 -8.54
N ALA A 761 6.60 40.01 -8.63
CA ALA A 761 5.71 39.55 -7.56
C ALA A 761 5.50 38.02 -7.53
N VAL A 762 6.22 37.25 -8.35
CA VAL A 762 6.05 35.80 -8.45
C VAL A 762 6.64 35.11 -7.23
N ASN A 763 5.81 34.34 -6.53
CA ASN A 763 6.19 33.53 -5.38
C ASN A 763 5.63 32.10 -5.48
N GLY A 764 6.07 31.24 -4.56
CA GLY A 764 5.64 29.85 -4.50
C GLY A 764 4.12 29.64 -4.50
N ASP A 765 3.38 30.44 -3.70
CA ASP A 765 1.92 30.36 -3.62
C ASP A 765 1.26 30.71 -4.96
N SER A 766 1.69 31.80 -5.61
CA SER A 766 1.14 32.20 -6.90
C SER A 766 1.32 31.12 -7.98
N ILE A 767 2.45 30.41 -7.95
CA ILE A 767 2.72 29.27 -8.85
C ILE A 767 1.84 28.08 -8.50
N ALA A 768 1.76 27.71 -7.21
CA ALA A 768 0.93 26.59 -6.74
C ALA A 768 -0.54 26.77 -7.12
N TRP A 769 -1.10 27.96 -6.91
CA TRP A 769 -2.46 28.33 -7.32
C TRP A 769 -2.66 28.32 -8.84
N SER A 770 -1.61 28.61 -9.62
CA SER A 770 -1.69 28.72 -11.07
C SER A 770 -1.39 27.43 -11.83
N ILE A 771 -1.12 26.29 -11.16
CA ILE A 771 -0.71 25.04 -11.82
C ILE A 771 -1.66 24.63 -12.96
N ALA A 772 -2.97 24.71 -12.76
CA ALA A 772 -3.94 24.37 -13.80
C ALA A 772 -3.82 25.29 -15.04
N HIS A 773 -3.58 26.59 -14.84
CA HIS A 773 -3.35 27.53 -15.93
C HIS A 773 -2.01 27.31 -16.64
N ILE A 774 -0.97 26.96 -15.86
CA ILE A 774 0.35 26.62 -16.38
C ILE A 774 0.25 25.42 -17.31
N ILE A 775 -0.47 24.36 -16.91
CA ILE A 775 -0.74 23.16 -17.73
C ILE A 775 -1.39 23.54 -19.07
N ASP A 776 -2.37 24.44 -19.04
CA ASP A 776 -3.10 24.90 -20.23
C ASP A 776 -2.27 25.81 -21.14
N GLY A 777 -1.01 26.11 -20.78
CA GLY A 777 -0.16 27.08 -21.49
C GLY A 777 -0.63 28.53 -21.34
N ARG A 778 -1.56 28.79 -20.42
CA ARG A 778 -2.07 30.13 -20.10
C ARG A 778 -1.16 30.70 -19.01
N SER A 779 -0.21 31.56 -19.38
CA SER A 779 0.63 32.21 -18.36
C SER A 779 -0.17 33.30 -17.63
N THR A 780 -0.81 32.95 -16.51
CA THR A 780 -1.20 33.96 -15.49
C THR A 780 0.03 34.62 -14.87
N ILE A 781 1.20 33.95 -14.97
CA ILE A 781 2.48 34.40 -14.47
C ILE A 781 3.46 34.63 -15.64
N LYS A 782 3.32 35.75 -16.36
CA LYS A 782 4.21 36.07 -17.49
C LYS A 782 5.67 36.13 -17.03
N GLY A 783 6.53 35.33 -17.67
CA GLY A 783 7.99 35.36 -17.49
C GLY A 783 8.54 34.53 -16.32
N ALA A 784 7.70 33.79 -15.57
CA ALA A 784 8.19 32.92 -14.50
C ALA A 784 8.73 31.59 -15.06
N GLU A 785 10.00 31.32 -14.79
CA GLU A 785 10.60 29.99 -14.97
C GLU A 785 10.38 29.18 -13.68
N ALA A 786 9.76 28.02 -13.80
CA ALA A 786 9.53 27.10 -12.68
C ALA A 786 9.79 25.65 -13.09
N GLN A 787 10.18 24.84 -12.11
CA GLN A 787 10.23 23.38 -12.14
C GLN A 787 9.45 22.82 -10.95
N ILE A 788 8.73 21.71 -11.12
CA ILE A 788 7.89 21.06 -10.11
C ILE A 788 8.35 19.61 -9.97
N ILE A 789 8.64 19.21 -8.73
CA ILE A 789 9.05 17.85 -8.37
C ILE A 789 7.98 17.24 -7.47
N LEU A 790 7.38 16.14 -7.92
CA LEU A 790 6.33 15.40 -7.20
C LEU A 790 6.86 14.14 -6.50
N SER A 791 8.08 13.71 -6.84
CA SER A 791 8.74 12.53 -6.26
C SER A 791 9.91 12.97 -5.39
N LEU A 792 9.62 13.47 -4.20
CA LEU A 792 10.64 13.79 -3.20
C LEU A 792 11.13 12.51 -2.53
N GLU A 793 12.39 12.48 -2.13
CA GLU A 793 13.03 11.30 -1.51
C GLU A 793 12.68 11.24 -0.02
N GLN A 794 12.73 12.39 0.65
CA GLN A 794 12.34 12.53 2.05
C GLN A 794 11.83 13.94 2.31
N VAL A 795 10.79 14.04 3.14
CA VAL A 795 10.31 15.31 3.71
C VAL A 795 10.05 15.08 5.19
N ASN A 796 10.53 16.00 6.02
CA ASN A 796 10.12 16.11 7.42
C ASN A 796 10.02 17.59 7.76
N ILE A 797 8.79 18.12 7.74
CA ILE A 797 8.55 19.54 8.00
C ILE A 797 8.92 19.90 9.44
N ALA A 798 8.62 19.03 10.41
CA ALA A 798 8.90 19.25 11.83
C ALA A 798 10.42 19.34 12.14
N LYS A 799 11.25 18.53 11.48
CA LYS A 799 12.72 18.55 11.58
C LYS A 799 13.38 19.54 10.60
N GLY A 800 12.58 20.15 9.72
CA GLY A 800 13.07 21.05 8.69
C GLY A 800 13.95 20.36 7.66
N GLU A 801 13.66 19.12 7.26
CA GLU A 801 14.48 18.33 6.34
C GLU A 801 13.74 18.05 5.03
N VAL A 802 14.43 18.19 3.90
CA VAL A 802 13.96 17.72 2.60
C VAL A 802 15.13 17.23 1.75
N SER A 803 14.88 16.17 0.98
CA SER A 803 15.80 15.67 -0.04
C SER A 803 15.07 15.28 -1.33
N TRP A 804 15.76 15.44 -2.46
CA TRP A 804 15.24 15.15 -3.79
C TRP A 804 16.36 14.81 -4.76
N ARG A 805 16.00 14.14 -5.87
CA ARG A 805 16.93 13.89 -6.98
C ARG A 805 16.77 14.93 -8.07
N MET A 806 17.89 15.28 -8.70
CA MET A 806 17.94 16.20 -9.83
C MET A 806 19.22 15.96 -10.64
N SER A 807 19.25 16.40 -11.90
CA SER A 807 20.50 16.38 -12.66
C SER A 807 21.48 17.44 -12.16
N LYS A 808 22.78 17.16 -12.28
CA LYS A 808 23.84 18.13 -12.00
C LYS A 808 23.65 19.43 -12.79
N GLN A 809 23.27 19.31 -14.07
CA GLN A 809 23.04 20.46 -14.94
C GLN A 809 21.95 21.40 -14.39
N TRP A 810 20.82 20.85 -13.93
CA TRP A 810 19.77 21.66 -13.31
C TRP A 810 20.23 22.30 -12.01
N TYR A 811 20.98 21.56 -11.18
CA TYR A 811 21.55 22.11 -9.95
C TYR A 811 22.47 23.30 -10.21
N ASP A 812 23.41 23.14 -11.15
CA ASP A 812 24.37 24.18 -11.51
C ASP A 812 23.65 25.40 -12.12
N LYS A 813 22.68 25.18 -13.03
CA LYS A 813 21.84 26.25 -13.60
C LYS A 813 21.11 27.01 -12.49
N MET A 814 20.34 26.30 -11.66
CA MET A 814 19.51 26.89 -10.61
C MET A 814 20.33 27.68 -9.59
N ARG A 815 21.54 27.24 -9.26
CA ARG A 815 22.46 28.00 -8.41
C ARG A 815 22.99 29.25 -9.10
N SER A 816 23.42 29.14 -10.35
CA SER A 816 23.96 30.28 -11.11
C SER A 816 22.91 31.37 -11.34
N GLU A 817 21.66 30.98 -11.54
CA GLU A 817 20.53 31.88 -11.79
C GLU A 817 19.75 32.25 -10.50
N VAL A 818 20.26 31.88 -9.33
CA VAL A 818 19.71 32.26 -8.01
C VAL A 818 18.23 31.83 -7.84
N TRP A 819 17.92 30.60 -8.23
CA TRP A 819 16.59 30.02 -8.06
C TRP A 819 16.26 29.84 -6.58
N THR A 820 14.97 29.70 -6.29
CA THR A 820 14.41 29.50 -4.95
C THR A 820 13.51 28.27 -4.95
N MET A 821 13.39 27.60 -3.80
CA MET A 821 12.44 26.50 -3.64
C MET A 821 11.42 26.76 -2.54
N VAL A 822 10.25 26.16 -2.68
CA VAL A 822 9.27 25.96 -1.61
C VAL A 822 8.72 24.54 -1.67
N ILE A 823 8.34 24.00 -0.52
CA ILE A 823 7.47 22.83 -0.44
C ILE A 823 6.03 23.33 -0.47
N TYR A 824 5.17 22.66 -1.22
CA TYR A 824 3.76 23.02 -1.36
C TYR A 824 2.86 21.81 -1.18
N ARG A 825 1.62 22.04 -0.75
CA ARG A 825 0.55 21.05 -0.73
C ARG A 825 -0.21 21.07 -2.04
N ASP A 826 -0.28 19.94 -2.72
CA ASP A 826 -0.91 19.81 -4.03
C ASP A 826 -2.45 19.83 -3.96
N ASP A 827 -3.05 19.47 -2.82
CA ASP A 827 -4.49 19.43 -2.59
C ASP A 827 -5.08 20.76 -2.07
N SER A 828 -4.26 21.63 -1.51
CA SER A 828 -4.63 22.99 -1.07
C SER A 828 -4.01 24.09 -1.90
N HIS A 829 -3.11 23.74 -2.84
CA HIS A 829 -2.42 24.66 -3.76
C HIS A 829 -1.68 25.80 -3.05
N ALA A 830 -1.06 25.52 -1.89
CA ALA A 830 -0.39 26.52 -1.06
C ALA A 830 1.03 26.06 -0.67
N ALA A 831 1.95 27.00 -0.56
CA ALA A 831 3.27 26.75 -0.01
C ALA A 831 3.16 26.48 1.50
N VAL A 832 3.90 25.49 1.99
CA VAL A 832 3.95 25.10 3.42
C VAL A 832 5.29 25.41 4.07
N THR A 833 6.26 25.90 3.30
CA THR A 833 7.56 26.36 3.80
C THR A 833 7.85 27.78 3.32
N THR A 834 8.73 28.47 4.04
CA THR A 834 9.30 29.73 3.55
C THR A 834 10.19 29.49 2.32
N PRO A 835 10.35 30.48 1.42
CA PRO A 835 11.21 30.34 0.25
C PRO A 835 12.70 30.14 0.63
N LEU A 836 13.35 29.16 0.02
CA LEU A 836 14.76 28.81 0.28
C LEU A 836 15.64 28.94 -0.98
N PRO A 837 16.63 29.86 -1.00
CA PRO A 837 17.52 30.04 -2.16
C PRO A 837 18.42 28.84 -2.46
N ALA A 838 18.76 28.65 -3.75
CA ALA A 838 19.60 27.57 -4.24
C ALA A 838 21.01 27.53 -3.65
N ALA A 839 21.51 28.65 -3.14
CA ALA A 839 22.77 28.72 -2.41
C ALA A 839 22.80 27.86 -1.14
N LYS A 840 21.63 27.50 -0.58
CA LYS A 840 21.52 26.67 0.64
C LYS A 840 21.34 25.18 0.34
N TRP A 841 21.24 24.78 -0.93
CA TRP A 841 21.10 23.39 -1.32
C TRP A 841 22.48 22.73 -1.42
N HIS A 842 22.62 21.52 -0.88
CA HIS A 842 23.87 20.76 -0.93
C HIS A 842 23.63 19.38 -1.52
N LYS A 843 24.67 18.85 -2.17
CA LYS A 843 24.71 17.48 -2.67
C LYS A 843 25.01 16.53 -1.51
N VAL A 844 24.27 15.43 -1.40
CA VAL A 844 24.44 14.38 -0.38
C VAL A 844 25.53 13.41 -0.79
#